data_AF-A0AB35WEB2-F1
#
_entry.id   AF-A0AB35WEB2-F1
#
_cell.length_a   1.000
_cell.length_b   1.000
_cell.length_c   1.000
_cell.angle_alpha   90.00
_cell.angle_beta   90.00
_cell.angle_gamma   90.00
#
_symmetry.space_group_name_H-M   'P 1'
#
loop_
_entity.id
_entity.type
_entity.pdbx_description
1 polymer ?
#
loop_
_entity_poly.entity_id
_entity_poly.type
_entity_poly.pdbx_seq_one_letter_code
_entity_poly.pdbx_strand_id
1 'polypeptide(L)'
;MKNINVTVKETGAEYTVDGNQVNLNTQSVVLLHVKREDIRSYTRQGNDLVLKLQNGDTVTIKNFFVVDEHGQHSDLVLMDDETGALWWLEGAGTDGAHYSLISDLSEVIATGGAGQSIAGWVMAGAALLGIAAMFAGTSNKDHHSSVSESDSDADSDSDSDSDTDADSDSDSDSDSDSDSDSDSDSDSDSDSDSDSDSDSDADSDADSDSDADSDSDTDTELPTAAQNIAVIDNVGPITGVLHSGDVTDDTTPEIKGTAEAGATITIYDGDTKLGSVVADENGNWSFTLPELSEGSHSLSATVTDKAGNVSERSPAFELTIDTTAPAASIPQVTDNVAEHTGQLQSGDLTNDATPTLNGTAEAGSTVTIYDGDTVLGTVVAGEDGRWSFTPASLEEGAHSLSTTVTDKAGNVSERSPAFELTVDTIVNPVSDLQVTDNAGEDTGTLNSGSVTDDDTPTLSGTAEAGATITIYDGDTVLGTAIADEDGRWSFTPDALAEGSHSLSTTVTDLAGNVSERSPIFILTVDLSDDTDSDSDSDSDSDSDSDSDSDSDSDSDSDSDSDSDSDSDSDSDSDSDSDSDSDSDSDSDSDSDSDSDSDSDSDSDSDSDSDSDSDSDSDSDSDSDSDSDSDSDSDSDSDSDSDSDSDSDSDSDSDSVDWPLYFHTLFIT
;
A
#
# COMPACT_ATOMS: atom_id res chain seq x y z
N MET A 1 31.47 -4.75 -8.13
CA MET A 1 30.97 -5.33 -9.38
C MET A 1 29.95 -4.38 -9.97
N LYS A 2 29.43 -4.66 -11.17
CA LYS A 2 28.19 -4.09 -11.68
C LYS A 2 27.19 -5.23 -11.84
N ASN A 3 25.90 -4.93 -11.98
CA ASN A 3 24.84 -5.91 -12.27
C ASN A 3 24.54 -6.89 -11.10
N ILE A 4 24.04 -6.36 -9.99
CA ILE A 4 23.20 -7.12 -9.07
C ILE A 4 21.76 -6.71 -9.38
N ASN A 5 20.96 -7.58 -9.98
CA ASN A 5 19.54 -7.30 -10.22
C ASN A 5 18.75 -7.90 -9.06
N VAL A 6 17.69 -7.24 -8.63
CA VAL A 6 16.84 -7.68 -7.52
C VAL A 6 15.39 -7.57 -7.94
N THR A 7 14.71 -8.71 -7.96
CA THR A 7 13.28 -8.85 -8.26
C THR A 7 12.55 -9.10 -6.95
N VAL A 8 11.71 -8.16 -6.50
CA VAL A 8 10.93 -8.32 -5.26
C VAL A 8 9.87 -9.42 -5.49
N LYS A 9 9.81 -10.43 -4.61
CA LYS A 9 8.89 -11.58 -4.78
C LYS A 9 7.42 -11.20 -4.69
N GLU A 10 7.09 -10.26 -3.83
CA GLU A 10 5.72 -9.81 -3.56
C GLU A 10 5.15 -8.94 -4.69
N THR A 11 5.97 -8.05 -5.26
CA THR A 11 5.52 -7.02 -6.23
C THR A 11 6.02 -7.24 -7.66
N GLY A 12 6.93 -8.20 -7.88
CA GLY A 12 7.64 -8.39 -9.15
C GLY A 12 8.59 -7.24 -9.53
N ALA A 13 8.73 -6.21 -8.69
CA ALA A 13 9.49 -5.01 -9.02
C ALA A 13 10.99 -5.29 -9.12
N GLU A 14 11.60 -4.90 -10.24
CA GLU A 14 13.03 -5.10 -10.50
C GLU A 14 13.84 -3.82 -10.30
N TYR A 15 15.00 -3.93 -9.67
CA TYR A 15 15.98 -2.85 -9.60
C TYR A 15 17.42 -3.37 -9.67
N THR A 16 18.31 -2.59 -10.29
CA THR A 16 19.74 -2.92 -10.41
C THR A 16 20.56 -2.15 -9.38
N VAL A 17 21.43 -2.84 -8.65
CA VAL A 17 22.37 -2.26 -7.68
C VAL A 17 23.80 -2.38 -8.20
N ASP A 18 24.41 -1.22 -8.47
CA ASP A 18 25.81 -1.11 -8.86
C ASP A 18 26.71 -1.12 -7.60
N GLY A 19 27.39 -2.23 -7.33
CA GLY A 19 28.33 -2.29 -6.20
C GLY A 19 28.81 -3.67 -5.75
N ASN A 20 29.08 -3.75 -4.45
CA ASN A 20 29.51 -4.95 -3.71
C ASN A 20 28.60 -5.19 -2.48
N GLN A 21 27.56 -4.38 -2.30
CA GLN A 21 26.56 -4.55 -1.25
C GLN A 21 25.19 -4.17 -1.80
N VAL A 22 24.17 -4.91 -1.40
CA VAL A 22 22.76 -4.60 -1.64
C VAL A 22 22.00 -4.75 -0.32
N ASN A 23 21.00 -3.91 -0.09
CA ASN A 23 20.13 -3.98 1.08
C ASN A 23 18.73 -4.40 0.64
N LEU A 24 18.25 -5.53 1.17
CA LEU A 24 16.89 -5.97 0.93
C LEU A 24 15.97 -5.42 2.03
N ASN A 25 14.88 -4.79 1.62
CA ASN A 25 13.83 -4.31 2.52
C ASN A 25 12.65 -5.29 2.58
N THR A 26 12.48 -6.10 1.54
CA THR A 26 11.45 -7.13 1.36
C THR A 26 12.05 -8.37 0.67
N GLN A 27 11.34 -9.49 0.73
CA GLN A 27 11.76 -10.78 0.21
C GLN A 27 11.93 -10.70 -1.30
N SER A 28 13.13 -11.03 -1.78
CA SER A 28 13.51 -10.81 -3.18
C SER A 28 14.26 -12.00 -3.78
N VAL A 29 14.16 -12.18 -5.08
CA VAL A 29 15.11 -12.98 -5.86
C VAL A 29 16.25 -12.04 -6.27
N VAL A 30 17.46 -12.32 -5.79
CA VAL A 30 18.66 -11.59 -6.18
C VAL A 30 19.33 -12.34 -7.33
N LEU A 31 19.46 -11.71 -8.48
CA LEU A 31 20.21 -12.20 -9.63
C LEU A 31 21.61 -11.57 -9.64
N LEU A 32 22.64 -12.41 -9.56
CA LEU A 32 24.03 -11.98 -9.61
C LEU A 32 24.67 -12.44 -10.93
N HIS A 33 25.14 -11.48 -11.74
CA HIS A 33 25.89 -11.74 -12.97
C HIS A 33 27.30 -12.25 -12.63
N VAL A 34 27.42 -13.55 -12.37
CA VAL A 34 28.67 -14.22 -12.02
C VAL A 34 28.56 -15.71 -12.29
N LYS A 35 29.61 -16.31 -12.84
CA LYS A 35 29.69 -17.75 -12.99
C LYS A 35 29.75 -18.44 -11.63
N ARG A 36 29.02 -19.55 -11.50
CA ARG A 36 29.06 -20.42 -10.31
C ARG A 36 30.49 -20.81 -9.89
N GLU A 37 31.39 -21.03 -10.85
CA GLU A 37 32.79 -21.41 -10.61
C GLU A 37 33.66 -20.27 -10.03
N ASP A 38 33.25 -19.01 -10.23
CA ASP A 38 33.89 -17.84 -9.64
C ASP A 38 33.43 -17.58 -8.19
N ILE A 39 32.39 -18.24 -7.70
CA ILE A 39 32.06 -18.26 -6.27
C ILE A 39 33.08 -19.14 -5.52
N ARG A 40 33.83 -18.53 -4.60
CA ARG A 40 34.77 -19.25 -3.73
C ARG A 40 34.10 -19.79 -2.47
N SER A 41 33.17 -19.03 -1.89
CA SER A 41 32.38 -19.42 -0.71
C SER A 41 31.24 -18.44 -0.49
N TYR A 42 30.08 -18.94 -0.08
CA TYR A 42 29.02 -18.14 0.56
C TYR A 42 28.99 -18.44 2.07
N THR A 43 28.58 -17.47 2.90
CA THR A 43 28.51 -17.64 4.36
C THR A 43 27.46 -16.70 4.94
N ARG A 44 26.60 -17.21 5.82
CA ARG A 44 25.65 -16.41 6.59
C ARG A 44 26.37 -15.61 7.68
N GLN A 45 26.06 -14.33 7.81
CA GLN A 45 26.54 -13.46 8.89
C GLN A 45 25.35 -12.71 9.50
N GLY A 46 24.80 -13.23 10.60
CA GLY A 46 23.53 -12.73 11.15
C GLY A 46 22.39 -12.95 10.15
N ASN A 47 21.75 -11.87 9.72
CA ASN A 47 20.69 -11.90 8.70
C ASN A 47 21.22 -11.69 7.27
N ASP A 48 22.54 -11.52 7.10
CA ASP A 48 23.16 -11.20 5.81
C ASP A 48 23.74 -12.45 5.13
N LEU A 49 23.70 -12.48 3.79
CA LEU A 49 24.43 -13.45 2.98
C LEU A 49 25.71 -12.78 2.43
N VAL A 50 26.87 -13.35 2.74
CA VAL A 50 28.17 -12.84 2.28
C VAL A 50 28.82 -13.83 1.34
N LEU A 51 28.96 -13.44 0.07
CA LEU A 51 29.66 -14.20 -0.96
C LEU A 51 31.08 -13.68 -1.13
N LYS A 52 32.04 -14.60 -1.28
CA LYS A 52 33.43 -14.31 -1.64
C LYS A 52 33.73 -14.93 -2.98
N LEU A 53 34.32 -14.15 -3.88
CA LEU A 53 34.69 -14.59 -5.22
C LEU A 53 36.15 -15.07 -5.27
N GLN A 54 36.48 -15.85 -6.30
CA GLN A 54 37.85 -16.35 -6.53
C GLN A 54 38.84 -15.21 -6.81
N ASN A 55 38.37 -14.10 -7.39
CA ASN A 55 39.18 -12.90 -7.64
C ASN A 55 39.55 -12.12 -6.36
N GLY A 56 38.94 -12.44 -5.21
CA GLY A 56 39.15 -11.79 -3.92
C GLY A 56 38.07 -10.77 -3.52
N ASP A 57 37.14 -10.44 -4.42
CA ASP A 57 36.01 -9.57 -4.12
C ASP A 57 35.04 -10.24 -3.14
N THR A 58 34.26 -9.41 -2.44
CA THR A 58 33.18 -9.83 -1.55
C THR A 58 31.90 -9.09 -1.93
N VAL A 59 30.78 -9.82 -2.02
CA VAL A 59 29.42 -9.30 -2.19
C VAL A 59 28.65 -9.55 -0.90
N THR A 60 27.96 -8.54 -0.39
CA THR A 60 27.14 -8.63 0.83
C THR A 60 25.69 -8.31 0.51
N ILE A 61 24.80 -9.27 0.72
CA ILE A 61 23.35 -9.09 0.59
C ILE A 61 22.80 -8.95 2.00
N LYS A 62 22.46 -7.72 2.41
CA LYS A 62 21.90 -7.43 3.73
C LYS A 62 20.46 -7.92 3.81
N ASN A 63 20.07 -8.39 5.00
CA ASN A 63 18.72 -8.89 5.30
C ASN A 63 18.24 -10.10 4.46
N PHE A 64 19.14 -10.79 3.74
CA PHE A 64 18.80 -11.96 2.91
C PHE A 64 18.00 -13.05 3.67
N PHE A 65 18.32 -13.25 4.94
CA PHE A 65 17.67 -14.25 5.81
C PHE A 65 16.55 -13.67 6.69
N VAL A 66 16.09 -12.45 6.44
CA VAL A 66 14.87 -11.94 7.06
C VAL A 66 13.67 -12.63 6.40
N VAL A 67 12.73 -13.07 7.22
CA VAL A 67 11.47 -13.67 6.77
C VAL A 67 10.32 -12.69 6.88
N ASP A 68 9.32 -12.81 6.00
CA ASP A 68 8.06 -12.07 6.09
C ASP A 68 7.09 -12.73 7.09
N GLU A 69 5.90 -12.14 7.21
CA GLU A 69 4.79 -12.66 8.02
C GLU A 69 4.30 -14.06 7.55
N HIS A 70 4.68 -14.47 6.34
CA HIS A 70 4.37 -15.78 5.74
C HIS A 70 5.52 -16.79 5.83
N GLY A 71 6.65 -16.42 6.43
CA GLY A 71 7.84 -17.27 6.60
C GLY A 71 8.73 -17.42 5.35
N GLN A 72 8.52 -16.62 4.30
CA GLN A 72 9.32 -16.66 3.07
C GLN A 72 10.65 -15.96 3.26
N HIS A 73 11.68 -16.42 2.55
CA HIS A 73 13.01 -15.80 2.54
C HIS A 73 13.42 -15.36 1.14
N SER A 74 14.49 -14.57 1.06
CA SER A 74 15.06 -14.17 -0.23
C SER A 74 15.85 -15.31 -0.89
N ASP A 75 15.90 -15.30 -2.21
CA ASP A 75 16.62 -16.29 -3.02
C ASP A 75 17.80 -15.68 -3.76
N LEU A 76 18.78 -16.52 -4.11
CA LEU A 76 19.93 -16.11 -4.92
C LEU A 76 20.00 -16.97 -6.19
N VAL A 77 19.99 -16.31 -7.35
CA VAL A 77 20.24 -16.90 -8.66
C VAL A 77 21.54 -16.31 -9.22
N LEU A 78 22.36 -17.16 -9.84
CA LEU A 78 23.57 -16.76 -10.54
C LEU A 78 23.34 -16.86 -12.05
N MET A 79 23.68 -15.83 -12.81
CA MET A 79 23.68 -15.87 -14.28
C MET A 79 25.11 -15.93 -14.82
N ASP A 80 25.33 -16.87 -15.74
CA ASP A 80 26.55 -16.89 -16.57
C ASP A 80 26.35 -16.07 -17.84
N ASP A 81 26.89 -14.84 -17.86
CA ASP A 81 26.82 -13.91 -19.00
C ASP A 81 27.38 -14.50 -20.34
N GLU A 82 28.21 -15.54 -20.30
CA GLU A 82 28.74 -16.18 -21.52
C GLU A 82 27.81 -17.25 -22.10
N THR A 83 26.93 -17.84 -21.30
CA THR A 83 26.08 -18.97 -21.70
C THR A 83 24.57 -18.74 -21.52
N GLY A 84 24.18 -17.68 -20.81
CA GLY A 84 22.79 -17.41 -20.42
C GLY A 84 22.23 -18.37 -19.36
N ALA A 85 23.07 -19.24 -18.78
CA ALA A 85 22.61 -20.26 -17.83
C ALA A 85 22.32 -19.67 -16.44
N LEU A 86 21.11 -19.94 -15.94
CA LEU A 86 20.65 -19.54 -14.60
C LEU A 86 20.82 -20.67 -13.58
N TRP A 87 21.46 -20.36 -12.45
CA TRP A 87 21.72 -21.31 -11.35
C TRP A 87 21.16 -20.79 -10.03
N TRP A 88 20.07 -21.38 -9.57
CA TRP A 88 19.50 -21.11 -8.24
C TRP A 88 20.36 -21.75 -7.15
N LEU A 89 20.68 -21.01 -6.09
CA LEU A 89 21.36 -21.51 -4.89
C LEU A 89 20.32 -21.88 -3.82
N GLU A 90 19.85 -23.12 -3.88
CA GLU A 90 18.90 -23.65 -2.89
C GLU A 90 19.60 -23.88 -1.55
N GLY A 91 18.97 -23.47 -0.45
CA GLY A 91 19.49 -23.66 0.92
C GLY A 91 20.71 -22.78 1.27
N ALA A 92 20.86 -21.62 0.63
CA ALA A 92 21.98 -20.69 0.81
C ALA A 92 22.37 -20.48 2.28
N GLY A 93 23.67 -20.56 2.58
CA GLY A 93 24.19 -20.36 3.94
C GLY A 93 24.00 -21.53 4.92
N THR A 94 23.49 -22.68 4.47
CA THR A 94 23.44 -23.94 5.24
C THR A 94 24.48 -24.95 4.73
N ASP A 95 24.76 -26.00 5.51
CA ASP A 95 25.62 -27.13 5.10
C ASP A 95 25.02 -28.00 3.97
N GLY A 96 23.72 -27.81 3.65
CA GLY A 96 23.01 -28.50 2.57
C GLY A 96 22.90 -27.70 1.26
N ALA A 97 23.53 -26.53 1.19
CA ALA A 97 23.40 -25.62 0.06
C ALA A 97 23.91 -26.22 -1.27
N HIS A 98 23.12 -26.14 -2.33
CA HIS A 98 23.48 -26.68 -3.64
C HIS A 98 22.92 -25.83 -4.80
N TYR A 99 23.45 -26.07 -6.00
CA TYR A 99 23.08 -25.31 -7.19
C TYR A 99 22.18 -26.14 -8.12
N SER A 100 20.99 -25.62 -8.38
CA SER A 100 20.01 -26.18 -9.32
C SER A 100 19.96 -25.33 -10.58
N LEU A 101 19.95 -25.96 -11.76
CA LEU A 101 19.78 -25.26 -13.04
C LEU A 101 18.29 -24.99 -13.23
N ILE A 102 17.93 -23.73 -13.48
CA ILE A 102 16.55 -23.30 -13.75
C ILE A 102 16.42 -22.86 -15.21
N SER A 103 15.22 -22.97 -15.77
CA SER A 103 14.95 -22.57 -17.15
C SER A 103 14.64 -21.08 -17.27
N ASP A 104 14.05 -20.50 -16.21
CA ASP A 104 13.66 -19.10 -16.10
C ASP A 104 13.50 -18.70 -14.62
N LEU A 105 13.54 -17.40 -14.32
CA LEU A 105 13.34 -16.85 -12.97
C LEU A 105 11.92 -17.09 -12.42
N SER A 106 10.91 -17.24 -13.29
CA SER A 106 9.53 -17.54 -12.88
C SER A 106 9.43 -18.80 -12.01
N GLU A 107 10.30 -19.81 -12.24
CA GLU A 107 10.35 -21.03 -11.43
C GLU A 107 10.72 -20.74 -9.97
N VAL A 108 11.57 -19.74 -9.71
CA VAL A 108 12.00 -19.33 -8.36
C VAL A 108 10.99 -18.37 -7.73
N ILE A 109 10.47 -17.40 -8.50
CA ILE A 109 9.47 -16.43 -8.04
C ILE A 109 8.17 -17.15 -7.59
N ALA A 110 7.70 -18.14 -8.36
CA ALA A 110 6.48 -18.88 -8.06
C ALA A 110 6.55 -19.71 -6.76
N THR A 111 7.75 -20.04 -6.24
CA THR A 111 7.87 -20.80 -4.98
C THR A 111 7.49 -20.02 -3.72
N GLY A 112 7.22 -18.71 -3.84
CA GLY A 112 6.54 -17.93 -2.79
C GLY A 112 5.02 -18.17 -2.70
N GLY A 113 4.43 -18.92 -3.64
CA GLY A 113 2.99 -19.16 -3.72
C GLY A 113 2.50 -20.35 -2.90
N ALA A 114 2.35 -20.17 -1.58
CA ALA A 114 1.75 -21.10 -0.61
C ALA A 114 2.49 -22.45 -0.41
N GLY A 115 2.58 -22.87 0.86
CA GLY A 115 3.45 -23.98 1.26
C GLY A 115 3.07 -25.36 0.70
N GLN A 116 3.86 -25.87 -0.25
CA GLN A 116 4.12 -27.29 -0.46
C GLN A 116 5.59 -27.53 -0.81
N SER A 117 6.31 -28.21 0.08
CA SER A 117 7.60 -28.82 -0.24
C SER A 117 7.39 -30.02 -1.17
N ILE A 118 8.00 -30.03 -2.36
CA ILE A 118 8.04 -31.23 -3.21
C ILE A 118 9.43 -31.45 -3.82
N ALA A 119 10.01 -32.60 -3.48
CA ALA A 119 11.25 -33.07 -4.08
C ALA A 119 11.09 -33.28 -5.59
N GLY A 120 12.13 -32.92 -6.34
CA GLY A 120 12.01 -32.65 -7.77
C GLY A 120 11.66 -33.84 -8.67
N TRP A 121 11.01 -33.50 -9.78
CA TRP A 121 11.02 -34.28 -11.02
C TRP A 121 11.32 -33.35 -12.20
N VAL A 122 12.43 -33.60 -12.88
CA VAL A 122 12.63 -33.15 -14.25
C VAL A 122 11.63 -33.88 -15.13
N MET A 123 10.94 -33.18 -16.06
CA MET A 123 10.82 -33.54 -17.48
C MET A 123 9.88 -32.57 -18.23
N ALA A 124 10.44 -31.95 -19.28
CA ALA A 124 9.86 -31.28 -20.43
C ALA A 124 8.34 -31.42 -20.72
N GLY A 125 7.70 -30.28 -21.05
CA GLY A 125 6.66 -30.25 -22.10
C GLY A 125 5.42 -29.38 -21.86
N ALA A 126 5.38 -28.24 -22.55
CA ALA A 126 4.19 -27.59 -23.14
C ALA A 126 2.92 -27.26 -22.31
N ALA A 127 2.62 -25.96 -22.27
CA ALA A 127 1.33 -25.33 -22.55
C ALA A 127 0.14 -25.42 -21.56
N LEU A 128 -0.38 -24.23 -21.24
CA LEU A 128 -1.79 -23.85 -21.02
C LEU A 128 -2.60 -24.61 -19.95
N LEU A 129 -3.06 -23.89 -18.91
CA LEU A 129 -4.43 -23.33 -18.84
C LEU A 129 -4.67 -22.62 -17.49
N GLY A 130 -5.43 -21.53 -17.50
CA GLY A 130 -5.89 -20.85 -16.28
C GLY A 130 -7.20 -21.42 -15.72
N ILE A 131 -7.34 -21.41 -14.40
CA ILE A 131 -8.55 -21.74 -13.61
C ILE A 131 -8.48 -20.83 -12.36
N ALA A 132 -9.34 -19.83 -12.10
CA ALA A 132 -10.80 -19.83 -11.97
C ALA A 132 -11.32 -20.65 -10.77
N ALA A 133 -11.16 -20.12 -9.55
CA ALA A 133 -11.65 -20.77 -8.33
C ALA A 133 -13.19 -20.84 -8.29
N MET A 134 -13.75 -22.04 -8.14
CA MET A 134 -15.13 -22.26 -7.71
C MET A 134 -15.16 -23.14 -6.45
N PHE A 135 -15.83 -22.67 -5.42
CA PHE A 135 -16.11 -23.45 -4.21
C PHE A 135 -17.19 -24.51 -4.50
N ALA A 136 -16.94 -25.75 -4.08
CA ALA A 136 -17.91 -26.84 -4.13
C ALA A 136 -18.33 -27.26 -2.71
N GLY A 137 -19.59 -27.00 -2.35
CA GLY A 137 -20.19 -27.49 -1.10
C GLY A 137 -20.65 -28.95 -1.21
N THR A 138 -21.01 -29.58 -0.07
CA THR A 138 -21.60 -30.92 -0.08
C THR A 138 -22.81 -31.05 0.86
N SER A 139 -23.92 -31.60 0.32
CA SER A 139 -24.95 -32.42 0.98
C SER A 139 -25.82 -31.79 2.11
N ASN A 140 -27.11 -32.11 2.33
CA ASN A 140 -27.94 -33.22 1.85
C ASN A 140 -29.47 -32.91 1.98
N LYS A 141 -30.27 -33.40 1.01
CA LYS A 141 -31.71 -33.82 1.03
C LYS A 141 -32.71 -33.35 2.12
N ASP A 142 -33.84 -32.76 1.69
CA ASP A 142 -35.23 -33.31 1.69
C ASP A 142 -36.29 -32.20 1.38
N HIS A 143 -37.60 -32.38 1.08
CA HIS A 143 -38.39 -33.48 0.47
C HIS A 143 -39.87 -33.03 0.20
N HIS A 144 -40.29 -32.88 -1.09
CA HIS A 144 -41.69 -32.67 -1.59
C HIS A 144 -42.46 -31.39 -1.11
N SER A 145 -43.38 -30.73 -1.84
CA SER A 145 -44.00 -30.94 -3.18
C SER A 145 -44.75 -29.70 -3.73
N SER A 146 -44.87 -29.65 -5.07
CA SER A 146 -46.04 -29.19 -5.90
C SER A 146 -46.44 -27.71 -6.10
N VAL A 147 -46.47 -27.29 -7.39
CA VAL A 147 -47.58 -26.61 -8.13
C VAL A 147 -47.86 -25.12 -7.82
N SER A 148 -48.08 -24.19 -8.78
CA SER A 148 -47.95 -24.14 -10.26
C SER A 148 -48.11 -22.68 -10.77
N GLU A 149 -47.83 -22.44 -12.06
CA GLU A 149 -48.42 -21.35 -12.91
C GLU A 149 -47.99 -19.89 -12.59
N SER A 150 -47.96 -18.93 -13.53
CA SER A 150 -48.29 -18.93 -14.97
C SER A 150 -47.64 -17.74 -15.71
N ASP A 151 -47.27 -17.99 -16.96
CA ASP A 151 -47.51 -17.20 -18.19
C ASP A 151 -46.98 -15.78 -18.41
N SER A 152 -46.59 -15.57 -19.67
CA SER A 152 -46.27 -14.30 -20.33
C SER A 152 -47.44 -13.80 -21.21
N ASP A 153 -47.22 -12.65 -21.86
CA ASP A 153 -47.84 -12.16 -23.10
C ASP A 153 -48.87 -11.01 -22.99
N ALA A 154 -48.59 -9.96 -23.78
CA ALA A 154 -49.52 -9.06 -24.50
C ALA A 154 -48.68 -7.96 -25.18
N ASP A 155 -49.02 -7.33 -26.32
CA ASP A 155 -49.87 -7.66 -27.49
C ASP A 155 -49.66 -6.53 -28.52
N SER A 156 -49.88 -6.77 -29.83
CA SER A 156 -50.63 -5.86 -30.73
C SER A 156 -50.58 -6.24 -32.24
N ASP A 157 -51.58 -7.01 -32.66
CA ASP A 157 -52.54 -6.73 -33.75
C ASP A 157 -52.07 -6.14 -35.11
N SER A 158 -52.48 -6.79 -36.22
CA SER A 158 -53.78 -6.46 -36.83
C SER A 158 -54.16 -7.32 -38.05
N ASP A 159 -55.41 -7.80 -38.07
CA ASP A 159 -56.01 -8.58 -39.16
C ASP A 159 -56.73 -7.72 -40.21
N SER A 160 -56.89 -8.27 -41.43
CA SER A 160 -58.09 -8.01 -42.26
C SER A 160 -58.34 -9.12 -43.29
N ASP A 161 -59.50 -9.78 -43.22
CA ASP A 161 -59.91 -10.92 -44.07
C ASP A 161 -60.31 -10.56 -45.51
N SER A 162 -60.18 -11.53 -46.45
CA SER A 162 -61.33 -11.99 -47.29
C SER A 162 -61.01 -13.17 -48.24
N ASP A 163 -61.60 -14.33 -47.93
CA ASP A 163 -62.33 -15.29 -48.81
C ASP A 163 -61.83 -15.80 -50.20
N THR A 164 -61.83 -17.14 -50.29
CA THR A 164 -62.26 -18.05 -51.40
C THR A 164 -61.38 -18.38 -52.63
N ASP A 165 -61.01 -19.67 -52.68
CA ASP A 165 -61.03 -20.64 -53.80
C ASP A 165 -60.61 -20.26 -55.24
N ALA A 166 -59.52 -20.88 -55.75
CA ALA A 166 -59.51 -21.64 -57.01
C ALA A 166 -58.16 -22.34 -57.33
N ASP A 167 -58.18 -23.67 -57.34
CA ASP A 167 -57.45 -24.65 -58.16
C ASP A 167 -56.28 -24.22 -59.07
N SER A 168 -55.13 -24.90 -58.97
CA SER A 168 -54.57 -25.68 -60.11
C SER A 168 -53.39 -26.59 -59.71
N ASP A 169 -53.38 -27.80 -60.27
CA ASP A 169 -52.49 -28.91 -59.88
C ASP A 169 -51.12 -28.90 -60.56
N SER A 170 -50.11 -29.52 -59.91
CA SER A 170 -49.26 -30.53 -60.56
C SER A 170 -48.45 -31.36 -59.56
N ASP A 171 -48.83 -32.63 -59.37
CA ASP A 171 -48.02 -33.63 -58.65
C ASP A 171 -46.82 -34.10 -59.48
N SER A 172 -45.74 -34.53 -58.81
CA SER A 172 -45.06 -35.80 -59.16
C SER A 172 -44.00 -36.19 -58.11
N ASP A 173 -44.26 -37.25 -57.36
CA ASP A 173 -43.27 -37.95 -56.53
C ASP A 173 -42.34 -38.84 -57.37
N SER A 174 -41.12 -39.11 -56.86
CA SER A 174 -40.43 -40.39 -57.11
C SER A 174 -39.31 -40.65 -56.10
N ASP A 175 -39.51 -41.63 -55.21
CA ASP A 175 -38.48 -42.22 -54.36
C ASP A 175 -37.57 -43.19 -55.14
N SER A 176 -36.33 -43.39 -54.67
CA SER A 176 -35.64 -44.70 -54.78
C SER A 176 -34.39 -44.78 -53.89
N ASP A 177 -34.39 -45.71 -52.92
CA ASP A 177 -33.27 -46.04 -52.02
C ASP A 177 -32.22 -46.95 -52.66
N SER A 178 -31.03 -47.07 -52.04
CA SER A 178 -30.38 -48.39 -51.81
C SER A 178 -29.10 -48.30 -50.95
N ASP A 179 -29.05 -49.09 -49.88
CA ASP A 179 -27.90 -49.27 -48.97
C ASP A 179 -26.96 -50.41 -49.40
N SER A 180 -25.75 -50.48 -48.81
CA SER A 180 -25.02 -51.74 -48.60
C SER A 180 -23.89 -51.64 -47.55
N ASP A 181 -24.02 -52.37 -46.44
CA ASP A 181 -22.99 -52.55 -45.40
C ASP A 181 -22.02 -53.73 -45.68
N SER A 182 -20.85 -53.75 -45.04
CA SER A 182 -20.22 -54.97 -44.50
C SER A 182 -18.96 -54.68 -43.65
N ASP A 183 -18.79 -55.46 -42.57
CA ASP A 183 -17.86 -55.22 -41.45
C ASP A 183 -16.48 -55.91 -41.54
N SER A 184 -15.54 -55.42 -40.72
CA SER A 184 -14.52 -56.12 -39.88
C SER A 184 -13.56 -57.18 -40.50
N ASP A 185 -12.43 -57.62 -39.92
CA ASP A 185 -11.79 -57.51 -38.59
C ASP A 185 -10.24 -57.48 -38.71
N SER A 186 -9.53 -57.33 -37.59
CA SER A 186 -8.06 -57.45 -37.46
C SER A 186 -7.52 -58.89 -37.57
N ASP A 187 -6.20 -59.04 -37.79
CA ASP A 187 -5.29 -59.66 -36.81
C ASP A 187 -3.83 -59.71 -37.32
N SER A 188 -2.88 -59.77 -36.37
CA SER A 188 -1.43 -59.89 -36.61
C SER A 188 -0.96 -61.35 -36.66
N ASP A 189 0.19 -61.60 -37.31
CA ASP A 189 1.38 -62.16 -36.63
C ASP A 189 2.51 -62.47 -37.64
N SER A 190 3.72 -62.66 -37.11
CA SER A 190 4.98 -62.79 -37.84
C SER A 190 5.31 -64.23 -38.26
N ASP A 191 6.21 -64.39 -39.26
CA ASP A 191 7.56 -64.96 -39.01
C ASP A 191 8.38 -65.15 -40.31
N SER A 192 9.70 -65.27 -40.08
CA SER A 192 10.83 -65.52 -40.99
C SER A 192 10.63 -66.68 -41.99
N ASP A 193 11.32 -66.76 -43.13
CA ASP A 193 12.78 -66.95 -43.23
C ASP A 193 13.37 -66.75 -44.64
N SER A 194 14.70 -66.89 -44.72
CA SER A 194 15.59 -66.68 -45.88
C SER A 194 15.38 -67.60 -47.09
N ASP A 195 15.92 -67.19 -48.25
CA ASP A 195 17.11 -67.87 -48.81
C ASP A 195 17.77 -67.09 -49.97
N SER A 196 19.08 -67.28 -50.10
CA SER A 196 19.99 -66.63 -51.05
C SER A 196 20.36 -67.54 -52.22
N ASP A 197 20.62 -66.98 -53.41
CA ASP A 197 21.67 -67.39 -54.37
C ASP A 197 21.54 -66.52 -55.66
N SER A 198 22.49 -66.28 -56.55
CA SER A 198 23.98 -66.33 -56.66
C SER A 198 24.28 -66.25 -58.18
N ASP A 199 25.43 -65.65 -58.58
CA ASP A 199 26.08 -65.72 -59.92
C ASP A 199 25.38 -65.01 -61.13
N SER A 200 25.94 -63.93 -61.70
CA SER A 200 27.00 -63.81 -62.74
C SER A 200 26.46 -64.04 -64.19
N ASP A 201 26.82 -63.30 -65.26
CA ASP A 201 28.16 -62.85 -65.71
C ASP A 201 28.17 -61.48 -66.43
N ALA A 202 29.39 -60.93 -66.44
CA ALA A 202 30.05 -59.95 -67.32
C ALA A 202 29.53 -59.70 -68.76
N ASP A 203 29.64 -58.45 -69.24
CA ASP A 203 30.81 -58.04 -70.04
C ASP A 203 30.92 -56.51 -70.19
N SER A 204 32.14 -56.05 -70.48
CA SER A 204 32.52 -54.64 -70.64
C SER A 204 32.20 -54.09 -72.03
N ASP A 205 31.93 -52.78 -72.13
CA ASP A 205 32.76 -51.91 -72.97
C ASP A 205 32.67 -50.45 -72.49
N ALA A 206 33.75 -49.70 -72.68
CA ALA A 206 33.84 -48.31 -72.29
C ALA A 206 33.81 -47.42 -73.53
N ASP A 207 32.91 -46.43 -73.53
CA ASP A 207 33.08 -45.21 -74.31
C ASP A 207 32.95 -44.02 -73.37
N SER A 208 34.02 -43.22 -73.29
CA SER A 208 34.06 -41.98 -72.53
C SER A 208 33.64 -40.83 -73.44
N ASP A 209 32.34 -40.57 -73.53
CA ASP A 209 31.87 -39.26 -73.97
C ASP A 209 31.79 -38.36 -72.74
N SER A 210 32.73 -37.42 -72.68
CA SER A 210 32.80 -36.37 -71.67
C SER A 210 31.79 -35.28 -72.02
N ASP A 211 30.51 -35.54 -71.79
CA ASP A 211 29.57 -34.45 -71.58
C ASP A 211 29.96 -33.78 -70.26
N ALA A 212 30.67 -32.67 -70.40
CA ALA A 212 30.78 -31.68 -69.34
C ALA A 212 29.43 -30.99 -69.22
N ASP A 213 28.47 -31.71 -68.66
CA ASP A 213 27.36 -31.07 -67.97
C ASP A 213 28.00 -30.12 -66.96
N SER A 214 27.90 -28.84 -67.29
CA SER A 214 28.05 -27.78 -66.32
C SER A 214 26.84 -27.92 -65.43
N ASP A 215 26.91 -28.86 -64.48
CA ASP A 215 26.11 -28.85 -63.28
C ASP A 215 26.27 -27.45 -62.71
N SER A 216 25.28 -26.61 -62.99
CA SER A 216 25.02 -25.49 -62.12
C SER A 216 24.66 -26.15 -60.81
N ASP A 217 25.61 -26.14 -59.88
CA ASP A 217 25.35 -26.25 -58.45
C ASP A 217 24.44 -25.07 -58.08
N THR A 218 23.18 -25.15 -58.52
CA THR A 218 22.08 -24.35 -57.99
C THR A 218 21.89 -24.87 -56.60
N ASP A 219 22.55 -24.20 -55.68
CA ASP A 219 22.37 -24.38 -54.26
C ASP A 219 20.87 -24.39 -53.95
N THR A 220 20.40 -25.49 -53.37
CA THR A 220 19.01 -25.67 -52.92
C THR A 220 18.92 -25.81 -51.41
N GLU A 221 20.02 -25.59 -50.69
CA GLU A 221 19.99 -25.59 -49.23
C GLU A 221 19.33 -24.28 -48.75
N LEU A 222 18.39 -24.36 -47.82
CA LEU A 222 17.78 -23.16 -47.26
C LEU A 222 18.73 -22.55 -46.23
N PRO A 223 19.00 -21.23 -46.27
CA PRO A 223 19.78 -20.58 -45.23
C PRO A 223 19.06 -20.71 -43.88
N THR A 224 19.84 -20.74 -42.79
CA THR A 224 19.27 -20.65 -41.44
C THR A 224 18.58 -19.31 -41.25
N ALA A 225 17.46 -19.29 -40.52
CA ALA A 225 16.79 -18.06 -40.12
C ALA A 225 17.73 -17.14 -39.31
N ALA A 226 17.37 -15.86 -39.24
CA ALA A 226 18.15 -14.88 -38.49
C ALA A 226 18.19 -15.25 -36.99
N GLN A 227 19.38 -15.17 -36.41
CA GLN A 227 19.67 -15.58 -35.03
C GLN A 227 20.06 -14.37 -34.17
N ASN A 228 20.02 -14.56 -32.85
CA ASN A 228 20.40 -13.55 -31.85
C ASN A 228 19.72 -12.19 -32.10
N ILE A 229 18.41 -12.22 -32.42
CA ILE A 229 17.65 -11.01 -32.67
C ILE A 229 17.53 -10.22 -31.36
N ALA A 230 17.88 -8.94 -31.41
CA ALA A 230 17.69 -7.98 -30.33
C ALA A 230 17.04 -6.72 -30.90
N VAL A 231 16.03 -6.19 -30.22
CA VAL A 231 15.40 -4.91 -30.52
C VAL A 231 15.86 -3.92 -29.45
N ILE A 232 16.15 -2.68 -29.84
CA ILE A 232 16.78 -1.67 -28.98
C ILE A 232 15.99 -0.38 -29.04
N ASP A 233 15.54 0.07 -27.87
CA ASP A 233 15.03 1.41 -27.62
C ASP A 233 16.20 2.39 -27.50
N ASN A 234 16.11 3.52 -28.23
CA ASN A 234 17.07 4.61 -28.17
C ASN A 234 16.43 6.01 -28.00
N VAL A 235 15.14 6.08 -27.61
CA VAL A 235 14.35 7.31 -27.42
C VAL A 235 13.97 7.43 -25.94
N GLY A 236 13.30 8.52 -25.55
CA GLY A 236 12.69 8.60 -24.22
C GLY A 236 13.63 8.63 -23.01
N PRO A 237 13.07 8.46 -21.80
CA PRO A 237 13.81 8.32 -20.55
C PRO A 237 14.20 6.87 -20.25
N ILE A 238 13.51 5.89 -20.83
CA ILE A 238 13.81 4.46 -20.75
C ILE A 238 14.50 4.08 -22.05
N THR A 239 15.72 3.52 -22.00
CA THR A 239 16.46 3.09 -23.19
C THR A 239 17.19 1.78 -22.89
N GLY A 240 17.34 0.92 -23.90
CA GLY A 240 18.03 -0.35 -23.71
C GLY A 240 17.66 -1.43 -24.72
N VAL A 241 18.05 -2.66 -24.41
CA VAL A 241 17.59 -3.85 -25.15
C VAL A 241 16.21 -4.22 -24.63
N LEU A 242 15.26 -4.39 -25.55
CA LEU A 242 13.89 -4.81 -25.27
C LEU A 242 13.78 -6.34 -25.34
N HIS A 243 12.87 -6.90 -24.55
CA HIS A 243 12.42 -8.28 -24.59
C HIS A 243 11.08 -8.39 -25.33
N SER A 244 10.74 -9.61 -25.78
CA SER A 244 9.49 -9.84 -26.49
C SER A 244 8.30 -9.75 -25.52
N GLY A 245 7.42 -8.78 -25.75
CA GLY A 245 6.29 -8.44 -24.88
C GLY A 245 6.43 -7.06 -24.20
N ASP A 246 7.59 -6.41 -24.31
CA ASP A 246 7.85 -5.09 -23.71
C ASP A 246 7.06 -3.96 -24.40
N VAL A 247 7.06 -2.79 -23.76
CA VAL A 247 6.45 -1.53 -24.24
C VAL A 247 7.53 -0.46 -24.34
N THR A 248 7.45 0.45 -25.33
CA THR A 248 8.45 1.49 -25.62
C THR A 248 7.81 2.75 -26.22
N ASP A 249 8.40 3.93 -25.98
CA ASP A 249 8.06 5.18 -26.67
C ASP A 249 8.83 5.39 -28.00
N ASP A 250 9.82 4.53 -28.29
CA ASP A 250 10.58 4.56 -29.55
C ASP A 250 9.76 3.96 -30.70
N THR A 251 9.14 4.84 -31.49
CA THR A 251 8.49 4.48 -32.77
C THR A 251 9.45 3.96 -33.85
N THR A 252 10.77 4.00 -33.65
CA THR A 252 11.81 3.67 -34.64
C THR A 252 12.94 2.78 -34.09
N PRO A 253 12.65 1.68 -33.37
CA PRO A 253 13.66 0.98 -32.62
C PRO A 253 14.68 0.28 -33.54
N GLU A 254 15.88 0.04 -33.03
CA GLU A 254 16.98 -0.56 -33.79
C GLU A 254 16.97 -2.08 -33.62
N ILE A 255 16.64 -2.82 -34.68
CA ILE A 255 16.69 -4.29 -34.69
C ILE A 255 18.05 -4.79 -35.21
N LYS A 256 18.65 -5.72 -34.49
CA LYS A 256 19.96 -6.33 -34.76
C LYS A 256 19.88 -7.84 -34.74
N GLY A 257 20.86 -8.50 -35.35
CA GLY A 257 21.05 -9.94 -35.22
C GLY A 257 22.21 -10.48 -36.05
N THR A 258 22.20 -11.80 -36.24
CA THR A 258 23.18 -12.54 -37.05
C THR A 258 22.49 -13.34 -38.17
N ALA A 259 23.21 -13.57 -39.27
CA ALA A 259 22.81 -14.34 -40.44
C ALA A 259 24.07 -14.80 -41.22
N GLU A 260 23.90 -15.52 -42.33
CA GLU A 260 25.03 -15.87 -43.21
C GLU A 260 25.69 -14.60 -43.80
N ALA A 261 27.03 -14.54 -43.79
CA ALA A 261 27.78 -13.37 -44.22
C ALA A 261 27.48 -12.96 -45.68
N GLY A 262 27.00 -11.74 -45.88
CA GLY A 262 26.57 -11.23 -47.19
C GLY A 262 25.21 -11.76 -47.69
N ALA A 263 24.42 -12.44 -46.87
CA ALA A 263 23.01 -12.73 -47.15
C ALA A 263 22.14 -11.48 -46.93
N THR A 264 20.96 -11.45 -47.54
CA THR A 264 19.98 -10.35 -47.39
C THR A 264 18.93 -10.72 -46.35
N ILE A 265 18.86 -9.96 -45.27
CA ILE A 265 17.82 -10.07 -44.25
C ILE A 265 16.63 -9.21 -44.70
N THR A 266 15.42 -9.76 -44.69
CA THR A 266 14.17 -8.99 -44.83
C THR A 266 13.43 -8.97 -43.50
N ILE A 267 13.08 -7.78 -43.03
CA ILE A 267 12.37 -7.55 -41.76
C ILE A 267 10.89 -7.29 -42.04
N TYR A 268 10.03 -7.85 -41.19
CA TYR A 268 8.58 -7.77 -41.26
C TYR A 268 7.98 -7.35 -39.91
N ASP A 269 6.79 -6.76 -39.98
CA ASP A 269 5.82 -6.67 -38.90
C ASP A 269 4.55 -7.41 -39.33
N GLY A 270 4.24 -8.51 -38.64
CA GLY A 270 3.32 -9.53 -39.14
C GLY A 270 3.71 -9.96 -40.56
N ASP A 271 2.81 -9.80 -41.53
CA ASP A 271 3.09 -10.07 -42.95
C ASP A 271 3.55 -8.85 -43.76
N THR A 272 3.60 -7.67 -43.15
CA THR A 272 4.05 -6.43 -43.81
C THR A 272 5.57 -6.36 -43.83
N LYS A 273 6.18 -6.33 -45.02
CA LYS A 273 7.62 -6.08 -45.16
C LYS A 273 7.95 -4.63 -44.78
N LEU A 274 8.73 -4.44 -43.72
CA LEU A 274 9.25 -3.13 -43.29
C LEU A 274 10.49 -2.71 -44.08
N GLY A 275 11.40 -3.65 -44.34
CA GLY A 275 12.68 -3.33 -44.97
C GLY A 275 13.58 -4.52 -45.25
N SER A 276 14.82 -4.24 -45.62
CA SER A 276 15.86 -5.26 -45.77
C SER A 276 17.27 -4.68 -45.69
N VAL A 277 18.18 -5.44 -45.10
CA VAL A 277 19.60 -5.12 -44.93
C VAL A 277 20.47 -6.32 -45.34
N VAL A 278 21.76 -6.12 -45.59
CA VAL A 278 22.71 -7.19 -45.93
C VAL A 278 23.64 -7.42 -44.74
N ALA A 279 23.86 -8.68 -44.36
CA ALA A 279 24.82 -9.05 -43.32
C ALA A 279 26.25 -8.69 -43.71
N ASP A 280 27.06 -8.26 -42.74
CA ASP A 280 28.48 -7.96 -42.92
C ASP A 280 29.33 -9.22 -43.19
N GLU A 281 30.64 -9.05 -43.38
CA GLU A 281 31.58 -10.16 -43.61
C GLU A 281 31.70 -11.14 -42.42
N ASN A 282 31.21 -10.74 -41.23
CA ASN A 282 31.18 -11.55 -40.01
C ASN A 282 29.79 -12.15 -39.73
N GLY A 283 28.78 -11.85 -40.56
CA GLY A 283 27.40 -12.30 -40.40
C GLY A 283 26.51 -11.38 -39.55
N ASN A 284 27.00 -10.24 -39.05
CA ASN A 284 26.20 -9.32 -38.25
C ASN A 284 25.35 -8.41 -39.12
N TRP A 285 24.18 -8.01 -38.64
CA TRP A 285 23.34 -7.01 -39.29
C TRP A 285 22.64 -6.10 -38.26
N SER A 286 22.27 -4.91 -38.71
CA SER A 286 21.50 -3.93 -37.95
C SER A 286 20.63 -3.12 -38.90
N PHE A 287 19.41 -2.80 -38.48
CA PHE A 287 18.44 -2.04 -39.24
C PHE A 287 17.57 -1.21 -38.29
N THR A 288 17.57 0.11 -38.45
CA THR A 288 16.59 0.99 -37.80
C THR A 288 15.24 0.78 -38.47
N LEU A 289 14.19 0.47 -37.70
CA LEU A 289 12.86 0.31 -38.26
C LEU A 289 12.32 1.62 -38.86
N PRO A 290 11.45 1.56 -39.87
CA PRO A 290 10.60 2.70 -40.21
C PRO A 290 9.67 3.02 -39.02
N GLU A 291 9.17 4.26 -38.99
CA GLU A 291 8.18 4.72 -38.01
C GLU A 291 6.99 3.75 -37.91
N LEU A 292 6.91 3.08 -36.75
CA LEU A 292 5.80 2.22 -36.35
C LEU A 292 4.66 3.07 -35.76
N SER A 293 3.45 2.54 -35.82
CA SER A 293 2.26 3.17 -35.25
C SER A 293 2.10 2.84 -33.77
N GLU A 294 1.25 3.58 -33.07
CA GLU A 294 0.77 3.17 -31.74
C GLU A 294 0.16 1.76 -31.76
N GLY A 295 0.44 0.96 -30.73
CA GLY A 295 -0.14 -0.37 -30.50
C GLY A 295 0.84 -1.53 -30.68
N SER A 296 0.29 -2.75 -30.77
CA SER A 296 1.08 -3.98 -30.80
C SER A 296 1.61 -4.34 -32.20
N HIS A 297 2.86 -4.78 -32.24
CA HIS A 297 3.63 -5.18 -33.42
C HIS A 297 4.29 -6.55 -33.21
N SER A 298 4.43 -7.32 -34.29
CA SER A 298 4.98 -8.69 -34.27
C SER A 298 6.14 -8.78 -35.25
N LEU A 299 7.33 -8.43 -34.75
CA LEU A 299 8.55 -8.27 -35.55
C LEU A 299 9.19 -9.61 -35.87
N SER A 300 9.63 -9.80 -37.12
CA SER A 300 10.32 -11.02 -37.54
C SER A 300 11.21 -10.82 -38.76
N ALA A 301 12.11 -11.76 -39.03
CA ALA A 301 13.03 -11.68 -40.16
C ALA A 301 13.16 -13.00 -40.95
N THR A 302 13.41 -12.88 -42.25
CA THR A 302 13.86 -13.99 -43.11
C THR A 302 15.23 -13.67 -43.70
N VAL A 303 16.02 -14.70 -43.99
CA VAL A 303 17.34 -14.61 -44.62
C VAL A 303 17.24 -15.12 -46.05
N THR A 304 17.75 -14.35 -47.02
CA THR A 304 17.91 -14.78 -48.41
C THR A 304 19.39 -14.91 -48.73
N ASP A 305 19.84 -16.10 -49.13
CA ASP A 305 21.24 -16.38 -49.44
C ASP A 305 21.69 -15.73 -50.79
N LYS A 306 22.89 -16.09 -51.26
CA LYS A 306 23.43 -15.59 -52.54
C LYS A 306 22.89 -16.33 -53.77
N ALA A 307 22.29 -17.49 -53.60
CA ALA A 307 21.64 -18.28 -54.66
C ALA A 307 20.17 -17.85 -54.88
N GLY A 308 19.56 -17.21 -53.88
CA GLY A 308 18.16 -16.78 -53.85
C GLY A 308 17.25 -17.68 -53.01
N ASN A 309 17.76 -18.65 -52.25
CA ASN A 309 16.94 -19.44 -51.33
C ASN A 309 16.60 -18.60 -50.09
N VAL A 310 15.40 -18.81 -49.54
CA VAL A 310 14.86 -18.03 -48.42
C VAL A 310 14.63 -18.94 -47.23
N SER A 311 15.09 -18.52 -46.05
CA SER A 311 14.88 -19.23 -44.79
C SER A 311 13.40 -19.24 -44.38
N GLU A 312 13.07 -20.11 -43.42
CA GLU A 312 11.92 -19.88 -42.55
C GLU A 312 12.01 -18.52 -41.83
N ARG A 313 10.88 -18.01 -41.37
CA ARG A 313 10.80 -16.79 -40.56
C ARG A 313 11.39 -17.06 -39.16
N SER A 314 12.09 -16.08 -38.59
CA SER A 314 12.53 -16.12 -37.19
C SER A 314 11.33 -16.28 -36.24
N PRO A 315 11.55 -16.65 -34.97
CA PRO A 315 10.55 -16.40 -33.92
C PRO A 315 10.06 -14.95 -33.99
N ALA A 316 8.78 -14.77 -33.69
CA ALA A 316 8.19 -13.44 -33.55
C ALA A 316 8.73 -12.77 -32.28
N PHE A 317 9.04 -11.49 -32.39
CA PHE A 317 9.32 -10.60 -31.28
C PHE A 317 8.12 -9.66 -31.17
N GLU A 318 7.31 -9.88 -30.15
CA GLU A 318 6.16 -9.02 -29.86
C GLU A 318 6.64 -7.74 -29.19
N LEU A 319 6.06 -6.61 -29.55
CA LEU A 319 6.40 -5.28 -29.03
C LEU A 319 5.13 -4.43 -29.00
N THR A 320 4.98 -3.56 -28.00
CA THR A 320 3.95 -2.52 -28.04
C THR A 320 4.60 -1.14 -28.09
N ILE A 321 4.22 -0.35 -29.09
CA ILE A 321 4.56 1.08 -29.18
C ILE A 321 3.49 1.84 -28.39
N ASP A 322 3.92 2.60 -27.39
CA ASP A 322 3.07 3.46 -26.59
C ASP A 322 3.73 4.84 -26.47
N THR A 323 3.14 5.82 -27.14
CA THR A 323 3.58 7.22 -27.13
C THR A 323 2.59 8.12 -26.36
N THR A 324 1.63 7.51 -25.66
CA THR A 324 0.48 8.19 -25.08
C THR A 324 0.70 8.46 -23.58
N ALA A 325 1.20 9.65 -23.26
CA ALA A 325 1.36 10.07 -21.87
C ALA A 325 0.07 9.88 -21.02
N PRO A 326 0.16 9.31 -19.80
CA PRO A 326 -0.99 9.05 -18.96
C PRO A 326 -1.63 10.35 -18.45
N ALA A 327 -2.79 10.24 -17.81
CA ALA A 327 -3.41 11.39 -17.14
C ALA A 327 -2.59 11.85 -15.91
N ALA A 328 -2.61 13.15 -15.64
CA ALA A 328 -2.04 13.71 -14.41
C ALA A 328 -2.82 13.22 -13.17
N SER A 329 -2.12 12.82 -12.11
CA SER A 329 -2.74 12.42 -10.84
C SER A 329 -2.84 13.62 -9.89
N ILE A 330 -4.05 13.97 -9.46
CA ILE A 330 -4.24 15.05 -8.48
C ILE A 330 -4.17 14.43 -7.08
N PRO A 331 -3.23 14.84 -6.21
CA PRO A 331 -3.13 14.30 -4.86
C PRO A 331 -4.37 14.69 -4.05
N GLN A 332 -4.87 13.76 -3.25
CA GLN A 332 -5.79 13.99 -2.15
C GLN A 332 -4.96 13.93 -0.87
N VAL A 333 -4.99 15.01 -0.08
CA VAL A 333 -4.16 15.14 1.13
C VAL A 333 -5.04 14.89 2.36
N THR A 334 -4.53 14.10 3.30
CA THR A 334 -5.24 13.72 4.52
C THR A 334 -4.35 13.96 5.73
N ASP A 335 -4.84 14.78 6.66
CA ASP A 335 -4.31 14.93 8.01
C ASP A 335 -4.69 13.69 8.83
N ASN A 336 -3.70 13.06 9.49
CA ASN A 336 -3.91 11.90 10.36
C ASN A 336 -3.59 12.15 11.84
N VAL A 337 -3.30 13.39 12.23
CA VAL A 337 -2.97 13.79 13.60
C VAL A 337 -4.26 14.19 14.35
N ALA A 338 -4.30 13.85 15.65
CA ALA A 338 -5.46 14.12 16.50
C ALA A 338 -5.80 15.62 16.55
N GLU A 339 -7.04 15.92 16.94
CA GLU A 339 -7.63 17.27 16.95
C GLU A 339 -7.86 17.92 15.56
N HIS A 340 -7.22 17.45 14.47
CA HIS A 340 -7.51 17.92 13.10
C HIS A 340 -7.59 16.84 11.99
N THR A 341 -7.79 15.57 12.35
CA THR A 341 -7.88 14.46 11.37
C THR A 341 -8.93 14.70 10.26
N GLY A 342 -8.56 14.51 9.00
CA GLY A 342 -9.51 14.57 7.88
C GLY A 342 -8.87 14.77 6.50
N GLN A 343 -9.70 14.73 5.46
CA GLN A 343 -9.26 15.14 4.12
C GLN A 343 -9.21 16.67 4.05
N LEU A 344 -8.06 17.20 3.62
CA LEU A 344 -7.81 18.64 3.49
C LEU A 344 -8.20 19.16 2.10
N GLN A 345 -8.46 20.47 2.03
CA GLN A 345 -8.62 21.25 0.81
C GLN A 345 -7.36 22.07 0.50
N SER A 346 -7.17 22.44 -0.76
CA SER A 346 -6.04 23.27 -1.19
C SER A 346 -6.16 24.67 -0.61
N GLY A 347 -5.22 25.05 0.26
CA GLY A 347 -5.19 26.28 1.03
C GLY A 347 -5.40 26.11 2.54
N ASP A 348 -5.69 24.90 3.02
CA ASP A 348 -5.93 24.62 4.45
C ASP A 348 -4.62 24.60 5.28
N LEU A 349 -4.80 24.69 6.60
CA LEU A 349 -3.75 24.43 7.60
C LEU A 349 -3.80 22.96 8.05
N THR A 350 -2.71 22.42 8.58
CA THR A 350 -2.64 21.06 9.14
C THR A 350 -1.71 21.01 10.35
N ASN A 351 -2.04 20.22 11.36
CA ASN A 351 -1.14 19.90 12.48
C ASN A 351 -0.30 18.64 12.23
N ASP A 352 -0.39 18.06 11.03
CA ASP A 352 0.38 16.92 10.56
C ASP A 352 1.51 17.38 9.62
N ALA A 353 2.76 17.31 10.09
CA ALA A 353 3.95 17.52 9.25
C ALA A 353 4.23 16.33 8.30
N THR A 354 3.47 15.24 8.39
CA THR A 354 3.59 14.01 7.59
C THR A 354 2.25 13.61 6.94
N PRO A 355 1.56 14.54 6.25
CA PRO A 355 0.21 14.30 5.75
C PRO A 355 0.22 13.17 4.71
N THR A 356 -0.81 12.33 4.72
CA THR A 356 -0.90 11.20 3.78
C THR A 356 -1.47 11.67 2.46
N LEU A 357 -0.68 11.56 1.39
CA LEU A 357 -1.11 11.84 0.02
C LEU A 357 -1.62 10.55 -0.62
N ASN A 358 -2.79 10.60 -1.25
CA ASN A 358 -3.39 9.49 -1.96
C ASN A 358 -3.84 9.93 -3.35
N GLY A 359 -4.01 8.99 -4.28
CA GLY A 359 -4.60 9.29 -5.57
C GLY A 359 -4.79 8.06 -6.46
N THR A 360 -5.11 8.33 -7.73
CA THR A 360 -5.21 7.31 -8.77
C THR A 360 -4.34 7.65 -9.97
N ALA A 361 -3.74 6.64 -10.56
CA ALA A 361 -2.96 6.69 -11.79
C ALA A 361 -3.18 5.39 -12.57
N GLU A 362 -2.57 5.25 -13.74
CA GLU A 362 -2.59 3.99 -14.48
C GLU A 362 -1.84 2.88 -13.73
N ALA A 363 -2.36 1.66 -13.75
CA ALA A 363 -1.87 0.54 -12.96
C ALA A 363 -0.42 0.14 -13.32
N GLY A 364 0.45 0.11 -12.31
CA GLY A 364 1.89 -0.11 -12.47
C GLY A 364 2.67 1.10 -13.01
N SER A 365 2.05 2.27 -13.17
CA SER A 365 2.74 3.52 -13.49
C SER A 365 3.42 4.11 -12.25
N THR A 366 4.51 4.84 -12.45
CA THR A 366 5.25 5.53 -11.38
C THR A 366 4.73 6.96 -11.20
N VAL A 367 4.20 7.26 -10.02
CA VAL A 367 3.83 8.62 -9.60
C VAL A 367 5.02 9.25 -8.89
N THR A 368 5.42 10.45 -9.33
CA THR A 368 6.44 11.28 -8.67
C THR A 368 5.76 12.42 -7.95
N ILE A 369 6.03 12.58 -6.65
CA ILE A 369 5.47 13.61 -5.78
C ILE A 369 6.49 14.73 -5.61
N TYR A 370 6.02 15.98 -5.66
CA TYR A 370 6.83 17.18 -5.50
C TYR A 370 6.25 18.14 -4.47
N ASP A 371 7.12 18.93 -3.85
CA ASP A 371 6.82 20.19 -3.18
C ASP A 371 7.51 21.33 -3.96
N GLY A 372 6.69 22.15 -4.63
CA GLY A 372 7.15 23.06 -5.68
C GLY A 372 7.90 22.32 -6.79
N ASP A 373 9.21 22.58 -6.91
CA ASP A 373 10.10 21.91 -7.86
C ASP A 373 10.92 20.76 -7.22
N THR A 374 10.82 20.56 -5.91
CA THR A 374 11.59 19.54 -5.18
C THR A 374 10.86 18.20 -5.22
N VAL A 375 11.50 17.12 -5.70
CA VAL A 375 10.96 15.75 -5.58
C VAL A 375 10.97 15.35 -4.11
N LEU A 376 9.80 15.03 -3.55
CA LEU A 376 9.66 14.41 -2.23
C LEU A 376 9.89 12.89 -2.30
N GLY A 377 9.41 12.25 -3.37
CA GLY A 377 9.57 10.82 -3.59
C GLY A 377 8.79 10.29 -4.79
N THR A 378 8.78 8.98 -4.93
CA THR A 378 8.08 8.24 -5.99
C THR A 378 7.36 7.04 -5.41
N VAL A 379 6.19 6.71 -5.96
CA VAL A 379 5.41 5.51 -5.61
C VAL A 379 4.86 4.87 -6.89
N VAL A 380 4.76 3.54 -6.93
CA VAL A 380 4.13 2.83 -8.04
C VAL A 380 2.64 2.66 -7.71
N ALA A 381 1.76 2.96 -8.67
CA ALA A 381 0.33 2.70 -8.54
C ALA A 381 0.05 1.19 -8.61
N GLY A 382 -0.79 0.68 -7.71
CA GLY A 382 -1.16 -0.73 -7.64
C GLY A 382 -1.93 -1.23 -8.87
N GLU A 383 -2.26 -2.53 -8.90
CA GLU A 383 -3.06 -3.13 -9.97
C GLU A 383 -4.46 -2.52 -10.11
N ASP A 384 -4.98 -1.92 -9.03
CA ASP A 384 -6.23 -1.19 -8.95
C ASP A 384 -6.10 0.31 -9.35
N GLY A 385 -4.90 0.73 -9.75
CA GLY A 385 -4.56 2.12 -10.09
C GLY A 385 -4.45 3.06 -8.90
N ARG A 386 -4.55 2.59 -7.65
CA ARG A 386 -4.44 3.44 -6.45
C ARG A 386 -2.99 3.56 -6.00
N TRP A 387 -2.65 4.70 -5.41
CA TRP A 387 -1.37 4.92 -4.75
C TRP A 387 -1.55 5.70 -3.45
N SER A 388 -0.61 5.51 -2.53
CA SER A 388 -0.54 6.22 -1.25
C SER A 388 0.93 6.54 -0.93
N PHE A 389 1.19 7.74 -0.43
CA PHE A 389 2.52 8.24 -0.13
C PHE A 389 2.49 9.13 1.12
N THR A 390 3.27 8.76 2.13
CA THR A 390 3.55 9.62 3.28
C THR A 390 4.95 10.22 3.10
N PRO A 391 5.10 11.56 3.09
CA PRO A 391 6.40 12.20 2.94
C PRO A 391 7.25 12.01 4.20
N ALA A 392 8.55 12.29 4.10
CA ALA A 392 9.30 12.66 5.29
C ALA A 392 8.71 13.95 5.88
N SER A 393 8.93 14.21 7.18
CA SER A 393 8.46 15.42 7.85
C SER A 393 8.73 16.66 6.99
N LEU A 394 7.65 17.34 6.62
CA LEU A 394 7.67 18.68 6.06
C LEU A 394 8.13 19.66 7.15
N GLU A 395 8.54 20.84 6.72
CA GLU A 395 8.97 21.92 7.62
C GLU A 395 7.77 22.83 7.92
N GLU A 396 7.91 23.79 8.83
CA GLU A 396 6.83 24.74 9.12
C GLU A 396 6.57 25.72 7.96
N GLY A 397 5.30 25.97 7.67
CA GLY A 397 4.82 26.98 6.72
C GLY A 397 4.21 26.41 5.44
N ALA A 398 4.31 27.19 4.35
CA ALA A 398 3.56 26.93 3.11
C ALA A 398 4.30 25.96 2.16
N HIS A 399 3.55 24.97 1.69
CA HIS A 399 3.95 23.92 0.74
C HIS A 399 3.02 23.93 -0.49
N SER A 400 3.54 23.49 -1.64
CA SER A 400 2.83 23.47 -2.92
C SER A 400 2.98 22.09 -3.56
N LEU A 401 2.12 21.16 -3.13
CA LEU A 401 2.22 19.73 -3.43
C LEU A 401 1.66 19.43 -4.83
N SER A 402 2.39 18.66 -5.64
CA SER A 402 1.93 18.25 -6.98
C SER A 402 2.50 16.89 -7.40
N THR A 403 1.97 16.29 -8.46
CA THR A 403 2.53 15.04 -9.01
C THR A 403 2.71 15.05 -10.53
N THR A 404 3.53 14.13 -11.02
CA THR A 404 3.58 13.66 -12.42
C THR A 404 3.47 12.14 -12.43
N VAL A 405 2.90 11.57 -13.48
CA VAL A 405 2.79 10.11 -13.68
C VAL A 405 3.65 9.71 -14.87
N THR A 406 4.43 8.65 -14.73
CA THR A 406 5.21 8.02 -15.81
C THR A 406 4.71 6.61 -16.03
N ASP A 407 4.31 6.28 -17.25
CA ASP A 407 3.86 4.92 -17.60
C ASP A 407 5.02 3.92 -17.72
N LYS A 408 4.75 2.73 -18.28
CA LYS A 408 5.74 1.66 -18.47
C LYS A 408 6.65 1.87 -19.68
N ALA A 409 6.21 2.65 -20.67
CA ALA A 409 6.99 3.01 -21.85
C ALA A 409 7.95 4.17 -21.57
N GLY A 410 7.64 4.98 -20.55
CA GLY A 410 8.41 6.15 -20.14
C GLY A 410 7.73 7.47 -20.48
N ASN A 411 6.50 7.49 -21.01
CA ASN A 411 5.82 8.75 -21.27
C ASN A 411 5.41 9.40 -19.94
N VAL A 412 5.69 10.69 -19.80
CA VAL A 412 5.43 11.47 -18.59
C VAL A 412 4.24 12.40 -18.80
N SER A 413 3.28 12.37 -17.88
CA SER A 413 2.12 13.25 -17.89
C SER A 413 2.48 14.71 -17.57
N GLU A 414 1.59 15.63 -17.97
CA GLU A 414 1.63 17.01 -17.48
C GLU A 414 1.57 17.03 -15.94
N ARG A 415 2.26 17.99 -15.31
CA ARG A 415 2.21 18.14 -13.84
C ARG A 415 0.79 18.50 -13.39
N SER A 416 0.34 17.88 -12.31
CA SER A 416 -0.97 18.18 -11.71
C SER A 416 -1.09 19.65 -11.30
N PRO A 417 -2.31 20.19 -11.15
CA PRO A 417 -2.52 21.40 -10.34
C PRO A 417 -1.86 21.25 -8.97
N ALA A 418 -1.39 22.37 -8.43
CA ALA A 418 -0.83 22.41 -7.08
C ALA A 418 -1.93 22.32 -6.02
N PHE A 419 -1.66 21.52 -4.99
CA PHE A 419 -2.36 21.52 -3.72
C PHE A 419 -1.53 22.37 -2.76
N GLU A 420 -2.01 23.57 -2.45
CA GLU A 420 -1.38 24.44 -1.47
C GLU A 420 -1.74 23.94 -0.06
N LEU A 421 -0.78 23.94 0.85
CA LEU A 421 -0.93 23.46 2.23
C LEU A 421 -0.11 24.34 3.16
N THR A 422 -0.61 24.64 4.35
CA THR A 422 0.23 25.25 5.41
C THR A 422 0.40 24.26 6.54
N VAL A 423 1.61 23.73 6.70
CA VAL A 423 2.00 22.97 7.89
C VAL A 423 2.19 23.96 9.03
N ASP A 424 1.48 23.72 10.13
CA ASP A 424 1.60 24.48 11.37
C ASP A 424 1.48 23.49 12.52
N THR A 425 2.59 23.14 13.16
CA THR A 425 2.60 22.20 14.30
C THR A 425 2.85 22.87 15.67
N ILE A 426 2.75 24.21 15.75
CA ILE A 426 3.32 24.98 16.88
C ILE A 426 2.35 26.01 17.49
N VAL A 427 1.54 25.55 18.45
CA VAL A 427 0.78 26.44 19.35
C VAL A 427 1.57 26.82 20.61
N ASN A 428 1.39 28.05 21.08
CA ASN A 428 1.92 28.53 22.36
C ASN A 428 0.80 28.66 23.41
N PRO A 429 1.05 28.37 24.70
CA PRO A 429 0.07 28.60 25.76
C PRO A 429 -0.19 30.09 25.97
N VAL A 430 -1.29 30.39 26.69
CA VAL A 430 -1.66 31.77 27.05
C VAL A 430 -0.48 32.54 27.64
N SER A 431 -0.23 33.72 27.08
CA SER A 431 0.68 34.72 27.61
C SER A 431 -0.08 35.78 28.40
N ASP A 432 0.55 36.29 29.47
CA ASP A 432 0.01 37.34 30.35
C ASP A 432 -1.40 37.04 30.92
N LEU A 433 -1.63 35.82 31.43
CA LEU A 433 -2.85 35.49 32.17
C LEU A 433 -3.03 36.45 33.37
N GLN A 434 -4.17 37.14 33.40
CA GLN A 434 -4.60 38.04 34.49
C GLN A 434 -5.95 37.57 35.03
N VAL A 435 -6.08 37.56 36.35
CA VAL A 435 -7.35 37.34 37.05
C VAL A 435 -7.72 38.63 37.76
N THR A 436 -8.96 39.10 37.61
CA THR A 436 -9.41 40.40 38.12
C THR A 436 -10.71 40.25 38.89
N ASP A 437 -10.69 40.70 40.14
CA ASP A 437 -11.85 40.93 40.99
C ASP A 437 -12.61 42.16 40.50
N ASN A 438 -13.92 42.00 40.30
CA ASN A 438 -14.85 43.06 39.93
C ASN A 438 -16.04 43.23 40.89
N ALA A 439 -16.02 42.55 42.05
CA ALA A 439 -17.06 42.60 43.08
C ALA A 439 -16.61 43.44 44.30
N GLY A 440 -17.43 43.45 45.36
CA GLY A 440 -17.01 44.00 46.66
C GLY A 440 -16.66 45.49 46.73
N GLU A 441 -15.88 45.84 47.76
CA GLU A 441 -15.20 47.14 47.87
C GLU A 441 -13.73 47.10 47.37
N ASP A 442 -13.11 45.92 47.31
CA ASP A 442 -11.67 45.71 47.07
C ASP A 442 -11.31 45.20 45.64
N THR A 443 -12.07 45.63 44.63
CA THR A 443 -11.83 45.31 43.20
C THR A 443 -10.37 45.50 42.73
N GLY A 444 -9.88 44.61 41.86
CA GLY A 444 -8.60 44.79 41.18
C GLY A 444 -7.97 43.52 40.62
N THR A 445 -6.80 43.66 39.99
CA THR A 445 -6.02 42.52 39.50
C THR A 445 -5.42 41.73 40.66
N LEU A 446 -5.72 40.44 40.70
CA LEU A 446 -5.30 39.51 41.74
C LEU A 446 -3.93 38.90 41.44
N ASN A 447 -3.23 38.50 42.49
CA ASN A 447 -2.01 37.68 42.39
C ASN A 447 -2.35 36.21 42.73
N SER A 448 -1.60 35.25 42.20
CA SER A 448 -1.80 33.84 42.58
C SER A 448 -1.61 33.66 44.10
N GLY A 449 -2.60 33.07 44.76
CA GLY A 449 -2.70 32.93 46.22
C GLY A 449 -3.44 34.07 46.93
N SER A 450 -4.16 34.94 46.20
CA SER A 450 -5.03 35.97 46.80
C SER A 450 -6.36 35.38 47.28
N VAL A 451 -6.98 36.06 48.25
CA VAL A 451 -8.38 35.86 48.64
C VAL A 451 -9.23 36.95 47.95
N THR A 452 -10.47 36.64 47.59
CA THR A 452 -11.42 37.52 46.86
C THR A 452 -12.85 37.31 47.37
N ASP A 453 -13.69 38.35 47.35
CA ASP A 453 -15.15 38.25 47.56
C ASP A 453 -15.93 38.17 46.22
N ASP A 454 -15.24 38.23 45.08
CA ASP A 454 -15.77 37.92 43.74
C ASP A 454 -15.81 36.39 43.46
N ASP A 455 -17.01 35.81 43.41
CA ASP A 455 -17.25 34.44 42.94
C ASP A 455 -17.24 34.30 41.40
N THR A 456 -17.19 35.42 40.67
CA THR A 456 -17.16 35.49 39.20
C THR A 456 -15.92 36.24 38.67
N PRO A 457 -14.69 35.87 39.09
CA PRO A 457 -13.48 36.60 38.74
C PRO A 457 -13.27 36.61 37.23
N THR A 458 -12.89 37.76 36.66
CA THR A 458 -12.66 37.88 35.22
C THR A 458 -11.24 37.46 34.87
N LEU A 459 -11.11 36.38 34.10
CA LEU A 459 -9.85 35.93 33.51
C LEU A 459 -9.65 36.62 32.16
N SER A 460 -8.41 37.00 31.85
CA SER A 460 -8.02 37.56 30.54
C SER A 460 -6.56 37.28 30.24
N GLY A 461 -6.17 37.42 28.98
CA GLY A 461 -4.78 37.26 28.57
C GLY A 461 -4.60 37.44 27.07
N THR A 462 -3.51 36.87 26.56
CA THR A 462 -3.21 36.83 25.13
C THR A 462 -2.93 35.40 24.66
N ALA A 463 -3.33 35.10 23.43
CA ALA A 463 -3.07 33.88 22.70
C ALA A 463 -2.94 34.22 21.21
N GLU A 464 -2.77 33.21 20.35
CA GLU A 464 -2.84 33.42 18.91
C GLU A 464 -4.24 33.89 18.46
N ALA A 465 -4.30 34.77 17.47
CA ALA A 465 -5.56 35.36 17.00
C ALA A 465 -6.48 34.29 16.38
N GLY A 466 -7.74 34.24 16.83
CA GLY A 466 -8.69 33.20 16.43
C GLY A 466 -8.56 31.86 17.16
N ALA A 467 -7.51 31.65 17.95
CA ALA A 467 -7.33 30.45 18.75
C ALA A 467 -8.40 30.33 19.85
N THR A 468 -8.74 29.10 20.23
CA THR A 468 -9.67 28.77 21.32
C THR A 468 -8.89 28.51 22.60
N ILE A 469 -9.13 29.32 23.63
CA ILE A 469 -8.62 29.12 24.98
C ILE A 469 -9.62 28.26 25.74
N THR A 470 -9.17 27.15 26.32
CA THR A 470 -9.97 26.37 27.29
C THR A 470 -9.54 26.72 28.70
N ILE A 471 -10.49 27.06 29.57
CA ILE A 471 -10.27 27.48 30.95
C ILE A 471 -10.67 26.34 31.89
N TYR A 472 -9.83 26.05 32.88
CA TYR A 472 -10.03 24.99 33.86
C TYR A 472 -9.92 25.48 35.30
N ASP A 473 -10.61 24.80 36.20
CA ASP A 473 -10.33 24.75 37.64
C ASP A 473 -9.95 23.32 38.03
N GLY A 474 -8.68 23.12 38.39
CA GLY A 474 -8.09 21.78 38.48
C GLY A 474 -8.23 21.08 37.12
N ASP A 475 -8.82 19.88 37.11
CA ASP A 475 -9.10 19.14 35.88
C ASP A 475 -10.47 19.48 35.25
N THR A 476 -11.32 20.25 35.94
CA THR A 476 -12.68 20.59 35.47
C THR A 476 -12.62 21.74 34.46
N VAL A 477 -13.18 21.56 33.26
CA VAL A 477 -13.38 22.64 32.29
C VAL A 477 -14.46 23.60 32.80
N LEU A 478 -14.13 24.88 32.96
CA LEU A 478 -15.09 25.95 33.27
C LEU A 478 -15.77 26.49 32.01
N GLY A 479 -15.05 26.50 30.88
CA GLY A 479 -15.56 26.97 29.60
C GLY A 479 -14.44 27.30 28.62
N THR A 480 -14.80 27.98 27.52
CA THR A 480 -13.87 28.43 26.49
C THR A 480 -14.04 29.91 26.16
N ALA A 481 -12.98 30.51 25.62
CA ALA A 481 -12.98 31.85 25.03
C ALA A 481 -12.21 31.81 23.70
N ILE A 482 -12.50 32.74 22.79
CA ILE A 482 -11.77 32.88 21.52
C ILE A 482 -10.95 34.17 21.57
N ALA A 483 -9.69 34.11 21.13
CA ALA A 483 -8.85 35.29 20.97
C ALA A 483 -9.27 36.15 19.78
N ASP A 484 -9.33 37.46 19.96
CA ASP A 484 -9.66 38.43 18.91
C ASP A 484 -8.51 38.63 17.89
N GLU A 485 -8.72 39.51 16.90
CA GLU A 485 -7.70 39.84 15.87
C GLU A 485 -6.41 40.45 16.46
N ASP A 486 -6.46 41.01 17.68
CA ASP A 486 -5.31 41.53 18.44
C ASP A 486 -4.68 40.44 19.34
N GLY A 487 -5.18 39.19 19.30
CA GLY A 487 -4.77 38.06 20.13
C GLY A 487 -5.29 38.11 21.57
N ARG A 488 -6.23 39.00 21.91
CA ARG A 488 -6.74 39.15 23.29
C ARG A 488 -7.98 38.31 23.53
N TRP A 489 -8.12 37.80 24.75
CA TRP A 489 -9.32 37.09 25.19
C TRP A 489 -9.73 37.52 26.60
N SER A 490 -11.00 37.29 26.93
CA SER A 490 -11.58 37.51 28.26
C SER A 490 -12.64 36.44 28.52
N PHE A 491 -12.68 35.92 29.74
CA PHE A 491 -13.64 34.92 30.20
C PHE A 491 -14.09 35.28 31.61
N THR A 492 -15.39 35.12 31.88
CA THR A 492 -15.97 35.22 33.22
C THR A 492 -16.67 33.88 33.47
N PRO A 493 -16.30 33.11 34.51
CA PRO A 493 -16.93 31.83 34.79
C PRO A 493 -18.34 32.03 35.36
N ASP A 494 -19.13 30.97 35.41
CA ASP A 494 -20.23 30.89 36.37
C ASP A 494 -19.67 30.94 37.80
N ALA A 495 -20.51 31.31 38.77
CA ALA A 495 -20.13 31.47 40.17
C ALA A 495 -19.34 30.28 40.73
N LEU A 496 -18.09 30.54 41.11
CA LEU A 496 -17.20 29.59 41.78
C LEU A 496 -17.70 29.34 43.21
N ALA A 497 -17.31 28.18 43.76
CA ALA A 497 -17.71 27.82 45.12
C ALA A 497 -16.85 28.54 46.18
N GLU A 498 -17.31 28.55 47.42
CA GLU A 498 -16.50 28.94 48.57
C GLU A 498 -15.25 28.04 48.68
N GLY A 499 -14.06 28.63 48.79
CA GLY A 499 -12.80 27.92 49.01
C GLY A 499 -11.73 28.11 47.93
N SER A 500 -10.79 27.16 47.85
CA SER A 500 -9.59 27.28 47.01
C SER A 500 -9.78 26.70 45.61
N HIS A 501 -9.45 27.51 44.60
CA HIS A 501 -9.46 27.18 43.18
C HIS A 501 -8.05 27.16 42.58
N SER A 502 -7.88 26.41 41.50
CA SER A 502 -6.62 26.16 40.79
C SER A 502 -6.79 26.41 39.29
N LEU A 503 -6.87 27.68 38.93
CA LEU A 503 -7.19 28.14 37.59
C LEU A 503 -6.01 27.93 36.63
N SER A 504 -6.29 27.41 35.43
CA SER A 504 -5.29 27.24 34.37
C SER A 504 -5.95 27.18 33.00
N THR A 505 -5.15 27.29 31.93
CA THR A 505 -5.66 27.35 30.54
C THR A 505 -4.85 26.49 29.58
N THR A 506 -5.47 26.01 28.50
CA THR A 506 -4.80 25.54 27.27
C THR A 506 -5.25 26.39 26.09
N VAL A 507 -4.48 26.38 25.00
CA VAL A 507 -4.81 27.04 23.73
C VAL A 507 -4.88 25.99 22.63
N THR A 508 -5.95 26.01 21.85
CA THR A 508 -6.08 25.27 20.59
C THR A 508 -6.06 26.27 19.44
N ASP A 509 -5.10 26.16 18.51
CA ASP A 509 -4.98 27.09 17.37
C ASP A 509 -5.96 26.76 16.22
N LEU A 510 -5.75 27.36 15.04
CA LEU A 510 -6.56 27.13 13.84
C LEU A 510 -6.15 25.89 13.05
N ALA A 511 -4.96 25.35 13.28
CA ALA A 511 -4.47 24.10 12.70
C ALA A 511 -4.84 22.87 13.56
N GLY A 512 -5.35 23.09 14.77
CA GLY A 512 -5.77 22.06 15.73
C GLY A 512 -4.69 21.66 16.73
N ASN A 513 -3.52 22.32 16.78
CA ASN A 513 -2.54 22.02 17.82
C ASN A 513 -3.07 22.46 19.19
N VAL A 514 -2.79 21.67 20.24
CA VAL A 514 -3.17 21.99 21.63
C VAL A 514 -1.92 22.23 22.47
N SER A 515 -1.89 23.37 23.16
CA SER A 515 -0.74 23.79 23.96
C SER A 515 -0.57 22.97 25.23
N GLU A 516 0.64 22.98 25.79
CA GLU A 516 0.81 22.66 27.21
C GLU A 516 -0.11 23.53 28.08
N ARG A 517 -0.47 23.03 29.26
CA ARG A 517 -1.28 23.78 30.23
C ARG A 517 -0.46 24.95 30.81
N SER A 518 -1.07 26.11 30.92
CA SER A 518 -0.48 27.30 31.52
C SER A 518 -0.06 27.05 32.98
N PRO A 519 0.85 27.87 33.55
CA PRO A 519 1.09 27.89 34.99
C PRO A 519 -0.22 28.06 35.77
N ILE A 520 -0.34 27.34 36.89
CA ILE A 520 -1.54 27.35 37.74
C ILE A 520 -1.61 28.68 38.51
N PHE A 521 -2.75 29.33 38.43
CA PHE A 521 -3.13 30.48 39.25
C PHE A 521 -4.03 30.01 40.40
N ILE A 522 -3.55 30.11 41.63
CA ILE A 522 -4.35 29.77 42.82
C ILE A 522 -5.20 30.98 43.21
N LEU A 523 -6.45 30.74 43.56
CA LEU A 523 -7.39 31.73 44.08
C LEU A 523 -8.12 31.16 45.30
N THR A 524 -8.54 31.98 46.24
CA THR A 524 -9.48 31.58 47.29
C THR A 524 -10.67 32.53 47.27
N VAL A 525 -11.86 31.99 47.02
CA VAL A 525 -13.14 32.71 47.14
C VAL A 525 -13.58 32.61 48.60
N ASP A 526 -13.81 33.75 49.23
CA ASP A 526 -14.30 33.89 50.60
C ASP A 526 -15.48 34.88 50.60
N LEU A 527 -16.70 34.36 50.68
CA LEU A 527 -17.94 35.13 50.65
C LEU A 527 -18.44 35.47 52.06
N SER A 528 -17.59 35.39 53.09
CA SER A 528 -17.99 35.74 54.44
C SER A 528 -18.04 37.26 54.64
N ASP A 529 -19.26 37.80 54.80
CA ASP A 529 -19.48 39.20 55.16
C ASP A 529 -18.74 39.53 56.47
N ASP A 530 -17.59 40.23 56.39
CA ASP A 530 -16.74 40.65 57.54
C ASP A 530 -17.39 41.81 58.35
N THR A 531 -18.72 41.79 58.47
CA THR A 531 -19.59 42.81 59.07
C THR A 531 -19.77 42.63 60.58
N ASP A 532 -18.73 42.16 61.28
CA ASP A 532 -18.70 42.07 62.75
C ASP A 532 -17.71 43.07 63.39
N SER A 533 -17.47 44.21 62.72
CA SER A 533 -16.73 45.34 63.31
C SER A 533 -17.64 46.23 64.19
N ASP A 534 -17.56 46.02 65.49
CA ASP A 534 -17.81 47.01 66.57
C ASP A 534 -19.12 47.82 66.52
N SER A 535 -20.20 47.28 67.11
CA SER A 535 -21.33 48.08 67.63
C SER A 535 -21.38 48.19 69.16
N ASP A 536 -20.26 47.93 69.85
CA ASP A 536 -20.09 48.27 71.28
C ASP A 536 -19.92 49.79 71.45
N SER A 537 -21.02 50.52 71.27
CA SER A 537 -21.09 51.93 71.65
C SER A 537 -21.22 52.06 73.17
N ASP A 538 -20.15 52.50 73.83
CA ASP A 538 -20.10 52.82 75.26
C ASP A 538 -21.36 53.58 75.72
N SER A 539 -22.05 53.04 76.74
CA SER A 539 -22.97 53.85 77.56
C SER A 539 -22.82 53.51 79.04
N ASP A 540 -21.91 54.23 79.69
CA ASP A 540 -21.79 54.26 81.15
C ASP A 540 -23.12 54.64 81.80
N SER A 541 -23.61 53.81 82.74
CA SER A 541 -24.45 54.31 83.83
C SER A 541 -24.30 53.46 85.10
N ASP A 542 -23.61 54.03 86.09
CA ASP A 542 -23.45 53.42 87.42
C ASP A 542 -24.80 53.16 88.12
N SER A 543 -24.92 52.02 88.80
CA SER A 543 -25.64 51.96 90.07
C SER A 543 -25.22 50.75 90.91
N ASP A 544 -24.57 51.02 92.04
CA ASP A 544 -24.19 50.02 93.03
C ASP A 544 -25.42 49.38 93.71
N SER A 545 -25.35 48.07 93.98
CA SER A 545 -25.86 47.53 95.25
C SER A 545 -25.28 46.15 95.54
N ASP A 546 -24.51 46.04 96.62
CA ASP A 546 -23.95 44.80 97.13
C ASP A 546 -25.04 43.83 97.63
N SER A 547 -24.82 42.52 97.46
CA SER A 547 -25.24 41.53 98.46
C SER A 547 -24.48 40.21 98.30
N ASP A 548 -23.57 39.93 99.23
CA ASP A 548 -22.95 38.62 99.41
C ASP A 548 -23.98 37.56 99.80
N SER A 549 -23.83 36.33 99.30
CA SER A 549 -24.19 35.13 100.07
C SER A 549 -23.50 33.88 99.51
N ASP A 550 -22.52 33.37 100.25
CA ASP A 550 -22.00 32.01 100.07
C ASP A 550 -23.07 30.96 100.36
N SER A 551 -23.07 29.84 99.62
CA SER A 551 -23.44 28.54 100.18
C SER A 551 -23.02 27.38 99.28
N ASP A 552 -22.03 26.61 99.74
CA ASP A 552 -21.75 25.27 99.22
C ASP A 552 -22.92 24.32 99.50
N SER A 553 -23.20 23.38 98.58
CA SER A 553 -23.69 22.06 98.96
C SER A 553 -23.58 21.06 97.79
N ASP A 554 -22.70 20.08 97.94
CA ASP A 554 -22.74 18.86 97.12
C ASP A 554 -24.04 18.08 97.36
N SER A 555 -24.58 17.47 96.31
CA SER A 555 -25.44 16.29 96.45
C SER A 555 -25.50 15.50 95.15
N ASP A 556 -24.87 14.33 95.14
CA ASP A 556 -25.03 13.32 94.09
C ASP A 556 -26.49 12.84 94.02
N SER A 557 -26.98 12.60 92.81
CA SER A 557 -28.07 11.65 92.60
C SER A 557 -28.04 11.12 91.16
N ASP A 558 -27.58 9.88 91.02
CA ASP A 558 -27.68 9.13 89.78
C ASP A 558 -29.15 8.95 89.37
N SER A 559 -29.41 9.07 88.06
CA SER A 559 -30.60 8.46 87.46
C SER A 559 -30.31 8.16 85.99
N ASP A 560 -30.02 6.89 85.71
CA ASP A 560 -29.90 6.35 84.37
C ASP A 560 -31.22 6.49 83.60
N SER A 561 -31.14 6.84 82.32
CA SER A 561 -32.14 6.46 81.34
C SER A 561 -31.52 6.45 79.95
N ASP A 562 -31.48 5.26 79.36
CA ASP A 562 -30.77 4.94 78.12
C ASP A 562 -31.43 5.61 76.89
N SER A 563 -30.61 5.93 75.89
CA SER A 563 -31.06 6.01 74.50
C SER A 563 -29.87 5.69 73.58
N ASP A 564 -29.82 4.45 73.13
CA ASP A 564 -28.80 3.93 72.23
C ASP A 564 -28.90 4.59 70.84
N SER A 565 -27.75 4.88 70.23
CA SER A 565 -27.61 4.94 68.78
C SER A 565 -26.15 4.69 68.40
N ASP A 566 -25.79 3.42 68.29
CA ASP A 566 -24.48 2.99 67.80
C ASP A 566 -24.34 3.31 66.29
N SER A 567 -23.17 3.82 65.89
CA SER A 567 -22.68 3.73 64.52
C SER A 567 -21.16 3.86 64.53
N ASP A 568 -20.48 2.77 64.85
CA ASP A 568 -19.02 2.67 64.75
C ASP A 568 -18.57 2.77 63.28
N SER A 569 -17.49 3.49 63.03
CA SER A 569 -16.66 3.30 61.84
C SER A 569 -15.21 3.62 62.17
N ASP A 570 -14.48 2.59 62.59
CA ASP A 570 -13.05 2.66 62.89
C ASP A 570 -12.25 2.99 61.62
N SER A 571 -11.27 3.88 61.75
CA SER A 571 -10.19 4.03 60.77
C SER A 571 -8.90 4.44 61.49
N ASP A 572 -8.32 3.48 62.21
CA ASP A 572 -6.99 3.62 62.79
C ASP A 572 -5.96 3.91 61.68
N SER A 573 -5.28 5.04 61.80
CA SER A 573 -4.15 5.44 60.95
C SER A 573 -2.89 5.50 61.80
N ASP A 574 -2.38 4.32 62.17
CA ASP A 574 -1.11 4.20 62.86
C ASP A 574 0.04 4.67 61.94
N SER A 575 0.67 5.75 62.37
CA SER A 575 1.83 6.34 61.74
C SER A 575 3.09 5.85 62.44
N ASP A 576 3.77 4.87 61.85
CA ASP A 576 5.13 4.50 62.25
C ASP A 576 6.12 4.84 61.13
N SER A 577 6.80 5.95 61.33
CA SER A 577 7.98 6.35 60.56
C SER A 577 9.22 5.66 61.15
N ASP A 578 9.84 4.75 60.40
CA ASP A 578 11.23 4.37 60.65
C ASP A 578 12.05 4.50 59.37
N SER A 579 12.96 5.48 59.41
CA SER A 579 13.95 5.74 58.39
C SER A 579 15.23 4.94 58.70
N ASP A 580 15.57 3.98 57.86
CA ASP A 580 16.94 3.45 57.80
C ASP A 580 17.48 3.54 56.37
N SER A 581 18.50 4.37 56.24
CA SER A 581 19.28 4.54 55.01
C SER A 581 20.48 3.61 55.07
N ASP A 582 20.55 2.62 54.18
CA ASP A 582 21.80 1.96 53.84
C ASP A 582 21.99 1.95 52.32
N SER A 583 23.04 2.66 51.91
CA SER A 583 23.55 2.64 50.55
C SER A 583 24.62 1.57 50.44
N ASP A 584 24.40 0.54 49.62
CA ASP A 584 25.50 -0.25 49.07
C ASP A 584 25.30 -0.42 47.57
N SER A 585 26.30 0.04 46.83
CA SER A 585 26.48 -0.22 45.41
C SER A 585 27.22 -1.54 45.25
N ASP A 586 26.70 -2.47 44.47
CA ASP A 586 27.53 -3.41 43.74
C ASP A 586 26.94 -3.67 42.35
N SER A 587 27.80 -3.53 41.35
CA SER A 587 27.58 -4.03 40.00
C SER A 587 27.79 -5.54 39.99
N ASP A 588 26.98 -6.28 39.25
CA ASP A 588 27.53 -7.35 38.42
C ASP A 588 26.63 -7.59 37.19
N SER A 589 27.30 -7.76 36.06
CA SER A 589 26.72 -8.19 34.80
C SER A 589 26.92 -9.69 34.68
N ASP A 590 25.88 -10.46 34.40
CA ASP A 590 26.04 -11.80 33.84
C ASP A 590 25.03 -12.05 32.72
N SER A 591 25.55 -12.66 31.67
CA SER A 591 24.87 -12.99 30.43
C SER A 591 24.94 -14.49 30.25
N ASP A 592 23.83 -15.20 30.49
CA ASP A 592 23.77 -16.64 30.26
C ASP A 592 22.89 -16.95 29.05
N SER A 593 23.56 -17.51 28.05
CA SER A 593 22.99 -18.07 26.83
C SER A 593 23.05 -19.59 26.92
N ASP A 594 21.92 -20.24 27.22
CA ASP A 594 21.83 -21.70 27.19
C ASP A 594 20.98 -22.16 25.99
N SER A 595 21.68 -22.81 25.06
CA SER A 595 21.11 -23.47 23.89
C SER A 595 21.21 -24.99 24.10
N ASP A 596 20.11 -25.62 24.52
CA ASP A 596 20.02 -27.09 24.56
C ASP A 596 19.05 -27.60 23.51
N SER A 597 19.64 -28.26 22.51
CA SER A 597 18.94 -29.02 21.48
C SER A 597 18.95 -30.50 21.85
N ASP A 598 17.82 -31.04 22.29
CA ASP A 598 17.62 -32.49 22.39
C ASP A 598 16.45 -32.92 21.52
N SER A 599 16.77 -33.71 20.50
CA SER A 599 15.83 -34.41 19.64
C SER A 599 15.59 -35.81 20.18
N ASP A 600 14.38 -36.10 20.64
CA ASP A 600 13.93 -37.49 20.79
C ASP A 600 12.58 -37.69 20.10
N SER A 601 12.61 -38.53 19.08
CA SER A 601 11.44 -39.00 18.35
C SER A 601 10.93 -40.29 18.99
N ASP A 602 9.72 -40.27 19.54
CA ASP A 602 8.95 -41.50 19.75
C ASP A 602 7.52 -41.31 19.26
N SER A 603 7.18 -42.10 18.24
CA SER A 603 5.83 -42.27 17.74
C SER A 603 5.12 -43.34 18.57
N ASP A 604 3.96 -43.03 19.15
CA ASP A 604 2.95 -44.05 19.41
C ASP A 604 1.55 -43.46 19.19
N SER A 605 0.88 -43.99 18.19
CA SER A 605 -0.56 -43.87 18.02
C SER A 605 -1.27 -44.82 18.97
N ASP A 606 -2.29 -44.37 19.69
CA ASP A 606 -3.46 -45.20 19.95
C ASP A 606 -4.70 -44.34 20.21
N SER A 607 -5.76 -44.67 19.49
CA SER A 607 -7.11 -44.19 19.74
C SER A 607 -7.77 -45.04 20.83
N ASP A 608 -8.57 -44.44 21.70
CA ASP A 608 -10.02 -44.72 21.77
C ASP A 608 -10.69 -44.27 23.09
N SER A 609 -11.84 -43.63 22.89
CA SER A 609 -13.13 -43.81 23.60
C SER A 609 -13.33 -43.50 25.10
N ASP A 610 -14.58 -43.08 25.34
CA ASP A 610 -15.37 -43.10 26.58
C ASP A 610 -15.10 -41.97 27.59
N SER A 611 -15.93 -40.91 27.66
CA SER A 611 -17.39 -40.79 27.92
C SER A 611 -17.77 -40.84 29.41
N ASP A 612 -18.25 -39.69 29.88
CA ASP A 612 -19.30 -39.46 30.88
C ASP A 612 -19.22 -40.14 32.27
N SER A 613 -19.15 -39.33 33.34
CA SER A 613 -20.35 -39.01 34.15
C SER A 613 -20.06 -38.24 35.45
N ASP A 614 -20.51 -36.97 35.47
CA ASP A 614 -21.47 -36.34 36.40
C ASP A 614 -21.29 -36.25 37.95
N SER A 615 -21.98 -35.21 38.48
CA SER A 615 -22.51 -34.99 39.85
C SER A 615 -21.54 -34.55 40.96
N ASP A 616 -21.91 -33.78 42.00
CA ASP A 616 -23.04 -32.88 42.37
C ASP A 616 -22.59 -32.13 43.67
N SER A 617 -23.06 -30.94 44.10
CA SER A 617 -23.94 -29.86 43.57
C SER A 617 -23.54 -28.53 44.32
N ASP A 618 -24.19 -27.35 44.21
CA ASP A 618 -25.45 -26.92 44.86
C ASP A 618 -25.90 -25.50 44.38
N SER A 619 -27.14 -25.13 44.71
CA SER A 619 -27.96 -23.99 44.23
C SER A 619 -27.72 -22.64 44.97
N ASP A 620 -28.27 -21.48 44.57
CA ASP A 620 -29.70 -21.07 44.69
C ASP A 620 -30.12 -19.93 43.72
N SER A 621 -31.40 -19.52 43.81
CA SER A 621 -32.19 -18.77 42.82
C SER A 621 -32.30 -17.24 43.03
N ASP A 622 -32.96 -16.59 42.05
CA ASP A 622 -33.88 -15.42 42.10
C ASP A 622 -33.55 -14.44 40.94
N SER A 623 -34.27 -14.38 39.81
CA SER A 623 -35.63 -13.87 39.51
C SER A 623 -35.69 -12.37 39.16
N ASP A 624 -36.62 -12.02 38.25
CA ASP A 624 -37.02 -10.68 37.77
C ASP A 624 -36.15 -10.00 36.67
N SER A 625 -36.66 -9.08 35.83
CA SER A 625 -37.83 -9.16 34.91
C SER A 625 -37.80 -7.96 33.92
N ASP A 626 -38.31 -8.19 32.70
CA ASP A 626 -38.88 -7.25 31.71
C ASP A 626 -38.23 -5.87 31.42
N SER A 627 -37.94 -5.58 30.13
CA SER A 627 -38.72 -4.60 29.34
C SER A 627 -38.21 -4.39 27.90
N ASP A 628 -39.15 -4.24 26.96
CA ASP A 628 -38.93 -4.04 25.53
C ASP A 628 -38.69 -2.56 25.15
N SER A 629 -38.12 -2.30 23.97
CA SER A 629 -38.48 -1.11 23.17
C SER A 629 -38.18 -1.28 21.68
N ASP A 630 -39.23 -1.32 20.87
CA ASP A 630 -39.18 -1.23 19.40
C ASP A 630 -38.90 0.21 18.94
N SER A 631 -38.32 0.38 17.74
CA SER A 631 -38.59 1.55 16.90
C SER A 631 -38.36 1.28 15.41
N ASP A 632 -39.44 1.03 14.68
CA ASP A 632 -39.48 1.14 13.22
C ASP A 632 -39.49 2.62 12.80
N SER A 633 -38.85 2.97 11.68
CA SER A 633 -39.19 4.21 10.94
C SER A 633 -38.79 4.17 9.46
N ASP A 634 -39.62 3.53 8.64
CA ASP A 634 -39.69 3.80 7.20
C ASP A 634 -40.65 4.97 6.93
N SER A 635 -40.24 5.96 6.14
CA SER A 635 -41.18 6.84 5.44
C SER A 635 -40.54 7.58 4.25
N ASP A 636 -40.80 7.10 3.04
CA ASP A 636 -40.51 7.82 1.79
C ASP A 636 -41.38 9.08 1.65
N SER A 637 -40.85 10.11 0.97
CA SER A 637 -41.68 11.07 0.23
C SER A 637 -40.90 11.84 -0.83
N ASP A 638 -41.18 11.54 -2.10
CA ASP A 638 -40.68 12.29 -3.26
C ASP A 638 -41.31 13.69 -3.36
N SER A 639 -40.57 14.66 -3.90
CA SER A 639 -41.15 15.73 -4.73
C SER A 639 -40.11 16.49 -5.57
N ASP A 640 -40.23 16.40 -6.89
CA ASP A 640 -39.45 17.17 -7.86
C ASP A 640 -39.81 18.66 -7.85
N SER A 641 -38.86 19.53 -8.21
CA SER A 641 -39.13 20.88 -8.77
C SER A 641 -37.91 21.45 -9.49
N ASP A 642 -37.93 21.45 -10.82
CA ASP A 642 -36.97 22.19 -11.64
C ASP A 642 -37.08 23.71 -11.42
N SER A 643 -35.96 24.43 -11.53
CA SER A 643 -36.00 25.84 -11.97
C SER A 643 -34.69 26.29 -12.62
N ASP A 644 -34.72 26.40 -13.94
CA ASP A 644 -33.67 27.02 -14.74
C ASP A 644 -33.44 28.48 -14.35
N SER A 645 -32.18 28.95 -14.43
CA SER A 645 -31.90 30.37 -14.61
C SER A 645 -30.60 30.61 -15.39
N ASP A 646 -30.70 30.48 -16.71
CA ASP A 646 -29.75 31.09 -17.65
C ASP A 646 -29.61 32.60 -17.36
N SER A 647 -28.38 33.10 -17.33
CA SER A 647 -28.13 34.53 -17.53
C SER A 647 -26.80 34.79 -18.23
N ASP A 648 -26.84 34.65 -19.56
CA ASP A 648 -25.86 35.29 -20.44
C ASP A 648 -25.79 36.80 -20.15
N SER A 649 -24.58 37.36 -20.06
CA SER A 649 -24.35 38.80 -20.23
C SER A 649 -22.94 39.05 -20.74
N ASP A 650 -22.88 39.38 -22.03
CA ASP A 650 -21.67 39.73 -22.77
C ASP A 650 -20.89 40.92 -22.19
N SER A 651 -19.57 40.87 -22.41
CA SER A 651 -18.69 42.00 -22.78
C SER A 651 -18.78 43.32 -22.00
N ASP A 652 -17.67 43.74 -21.38
CA ASP A 652 -16.83 44.72 -22.08
C ASP A 652 -15.40 44.89 -21.53
N SER A 653 -14.53 45.18 -22.50
CA SER A 653 -13.19 45.74 -22.47
C SER A 653 -12.76 46.59 -21.25
N ASP A 654 -11.55 46.36 -20.73
CA ASP A 654 -10.55 47.44 -20.66
C ASP A 654 -9.09 46.94 -20.55
N SER A 655 -8.26 47.29 -21.53
CA SER A 655 -6.80 47.09 -21.48
C SER A 655 -6.14 48.29 -20.82
N VAL A 656 -5.59 48.11 -19.61
CA VAL A 656 -4.75 49.13 -18.95
C VAL A 656 -3.26 48.92 -19.23
N ASP A 657 -2.84 49.52 -20.34
CA ASP A 657 -1.45 49.75 -20.74
C ASP A 657 -0.71 50.61 -19.69
N TRP A 658 0.41 50.10 -19.13
CA TRP A 658 1.31 50.86 -18.25
C TRP A 658 2.76 50.79 -18.77
N PRO A 659 3.43 51.95 -18.98
CA PRO A 659 4.68 51.98 -19.73
C PRO A 659 5.94 51.81 -18.89
N LEU A 660 6.91 51.09 -19.48
CA LEU A 660 8.35 51.35 -19.47
C LEU A 660 8.93 52.19 -18.31
N TYR A 661 9.74 51.55 -17.46
CA TYR A 661 10.96 52.19 -16.95
C TYR A 661 12.18 51.26 -17.05
N PHE A 662 13.18 51.71 -17.79
CA PHE A 662 14.53 51.14 -17.77
C PHE A 662 15.18 51.36 -16.41
N HIS A 663 15.89 50.35 -15.89
CA HIS A 663 17.24 50.60 -15.36
C HIS A 663 18.18 49.40 -15.59
N THR A 664 19.29 49.67 -16.27
CA THR A 664 20.40 48.75 -16.46
C THR A 664 21.37 48.87 -15.28
N LEU A 665 21.78 47.75 -14.67
CA LEU A 665 23.01 47.74 -13.89
C LEU A 665 23.73 46.37 -13.91
N PHE A 666 24.57 46.18 -14.93
CA PHE A 666 25.79 45.37 -14.78
C PHE A 666 26.76 46.13 -13.88
N ILE A 667 27.35 45.51 -12.83
CA ILE A 667 28.79 45.57 -12.50
C ILE A 667 29.20 44.27 -11.75
N THR A 668 30.19 43.56 -12.30
CA THR A 668 31.07 42.49 -11.75
C THR A 668 30.47 41.34 -10.96
#